data_AF-A0A8C3Q996-F1
#
_entry.id   AF-A0A8C3Q996-F1
#
_cell.length_a   1.000
_cell.length_b   1.000
_cell.length_c   1.000
_cell.angle_alpha   90.00
_cell.angle_beta   90.00
_cell.angle_gamma   90.00
#
_symmetry.space_group_name_H-M   'P 1'
#
loop_
_entity.id
_entity.type
_entity.pdbx_description
1 polymer ?
#
loop_
_entity_poly.entity_id
_entity_poly.type
_entity_poly.pdbx_seq_one_letter_code
_entity_poly.pdbx_strand_id
1 'polypeptide(L)'
;MGRTLQNTMVNLGLQNACDEAIYQLGLDLEELEEIEEDAGLGNGGLGRLAACFLDSMATLGLAAYGYGIRYEFGIFNQKIVDGWQVEEADDWLRYGNPWEKARPEYMLPVHFYGRVEHTPDGVKWIDTQVVLAMPYDTPVPGYKNNTVNTMRLWSAKAPNDFNLQEFNMGDYIEAVLDRNLAENISRVLYPNDNFFEGKELRLKQEYFVVAATLQDIIRRFKSSKFGCRDPVRTCFETFPDKVAIQLNDTHPALSIPELMRILVDVEKVDWDKAWEITKRTCAYTNHTVLPEALERWPVSMFEKLLPRHLEIIYALNQMHLDRVAALYPGDIDRLRRMSVIEEGDCKRINMAHLCVIGSHAVNGVARIHSDIVKNSVFKDFYELEPEKFQNKTNGITPRRWLLLCNPGLADIIAEKIGEGFITDLSQLKKLLEFIDNETFIRDVAKVKQENKLKFAAYLEEHYKVKINPMSMFDVQVKRIHEYKRQLLNCLHAITLYNRIRCNPSKSFVPRTIMIGGKAAPGYHMAKMIIKLITSIGEVINNDPYVGDKLKVIFLENYRVSLAEKVIPAADLSQQISTAGTEASGTGNMKFMVNGALTIGTMDGANVEMAEEAGEENLFIFGMRVEDVEALDRKGLVNTRACQMGSALVARAMFSGRDTFLSGQLWSRKKQGARGSLCLGLRGFSLPRHTGCEWDMARGIRHCCWSEPRAGCSDGHSPGSTAPHAGAVPHPCLPSLPQTQGGAAVPEAVSAGTGTTPGSTMSACPSCARPSTRSPAASSPLGTPAASRMW
;
A
#
# COMPACT_ATOMS: atom_id res chain seq x y z
N MET A 1 -2.20 10.60 -5.03
CA MET A 1 -2.15 11.34 -3.73
C MET A 1 -3.48 11.30 -2.96
N GLY A 2 -4.61 11.11 -3.64
CA GLY A 2 -5.92 11.53 -3.16
C GLY A 2 -6.14 13.02 -3.45
N ARG A 3 -7.28 13.55 -3.04
CA ARG A 3 -7.57 15.00 -3.05
C ARG A 3 -6.57 15.79 -2.22
N THR A 4 -6.18 16.97 -2.66
CA THR A 4 -5.11 17.80 -2.07
C THR A 4 -5.67 18.97 -1.26
N LEU A 5 -6.88 19.47 -1.57
CA LEU A 5 -7.51 20.63 -0.93
C LEU A 5 -7.66 20.44 0.58
N GLN A 6 -8.50 19.48 1.00
CA GLN A 6 -8.74 19.11 2.40
C GLN A 6 -7.43 18.91 3.19
N ASN A 7 -6.51 18.12 2.64
CA ASN A 7 -5.24 17.79 3.30
C ASN A 7 -4.33 19.02 3.45
N THR A 8 -4.38 19.96 2.52
CA THR A 8 -3.63 21.21 2.61
C THR A 8 -4.23 22.11 3.69
N MET A 9 -5.56 22.24 3.74
CA MET A 9 -6.24 23.01 4.79
C MET A 9 -6.01 22.43 6.19
N VAL A 10 -6.07 21.10 6.35
CA VAL A 10 -5.73 20.38 7.59
C VAL A 10 -4.28 20.66 8.00
N ASN A 11 -3.32 20.45 7.10
CA ASN A 11 -1.90 20.58 7.44
C ASN A 11 -1.49 22.04 7.71
N LEU A 12 -2.12 23.03 7.06
CA LEU A 12 -1.90 24.45 7.36
C LEU A 12 -2.69 24.96 8.59
N GLY A 13 -3.66 24.19 9.09
CA GLY A 13 -4.55 24.61 10.19
C GLY A 13 -5.52 25.72 9.79
N LEU A 14 -5.94 25.75 8.51
CA LEU A 14 -6.74 26.83 7.93
C LEU A 14 -8.22 26.47 7.67
N GLN A 15 -8.65 25.24 7.99
CA GLN A 15 -10.01 24.74 7.71
C GLN A 15 -11.11 25.75 8.09
N ASN A 16 -11.24 26.07 9.38
CA ASN A 16 -12.28 26.98 9.88
C ASN A 16 -12.26 28.37 9.20
N ALA A 17 -11.09 28.86 8.79
CA ALA A 17 -10.94 30.15 8.11
C ALA A 17 -11.36 30.06 6.63
N CYS A 18 -11.12 28.91 5.98
CA CYS A 18 -11.64 28.60 4.67
C CYS A 18 -13.17 28.38 4.72
N ASP A 19 -13.68 27.62 5.68
CA ASP A 19 -15.12 27.41 5.90
C ASP A 19 -15.87 28.74 6.03
N GLU A 20 -15.40 29.63 6.93
CA GLU A 20 -16.03 30.94 7.13
C GLU A 20 -15.98 31.79 5.85
N ALA A 21 -14.84 31.82 5.15
CA ALA A 21 -14.69 32.62 3.94
C ALA A 21 -15.56 32.12 2.77
N ILE A 22 -15.65 30.79 2.59
CA ILE A 22 -16.46 30.15 1.54
C ILE A 22 -17.96 30.32 1.84
N TYR A 23 -18.37 30.16 3.10
CA TYR A 23 -19.73 30.45 3.56
C TYR A 23 -20.13 31.92 3.34
N GLN A 24 -19.23 32.87 3.62
CA GLN A 24 -19.46 34.30 3.34
C GLN A 24 -19.62 34.62 1.85
N LEU A 25 -19.09 33.78 0.95
CA LEU A 25 -19.29 33.87 -0.50
C LEU A 25 -20.59 33.21 -0.97
N GLY A 26 -21.37 32.59 -0.07
CA GLY A 26 -22.60 31.86 -0.39
C GLY A 26 -22.36 30.51 -1.06
N LEU A 27 -21.18 29.91 -0.85
CA LEU A 27 -20.79 28.60 -1.35
C LEU A 27 -20.70 27.59 -0.20
N ASP A 28 -20.82 26.31 -0.52
CA ASP A 28 -20.58 25.21 0.41
C ASP A 28 -19.19 24.60 0.19
N LEU A 29 -18.41 24.38 1.26
CA LEU A 29 -17.07 23.81 1.12
C LEU A 29 -17.13 22.31 0.83
N GLU A 30 -18.10 21.56 1.39
CA GLU A 30 -18.22 20.12 1.14
C GLU A 30 -18.50 19.85 -0.36
N GLU A 31 -19.38 20.64 -1.00
CA GLU A 31 -19.60 20.59 -2.45
C GLU A 31 -18.33 20.87 -3.26
N LEU A 32 -17.56 21.91 -2.91
CA LEU A 32 -16.31 22.26 -3.60
C LEU A 32 -15.22 21.19 -3.45
N GLU A 33 -15.14 20.54 -2.29
CA GLU A 33 -14.19 19.46 -2.02
C GLU A 33 -14.53 18.18 -2.80
N GLU A 34 -15.79 17.94 -3.13
CA GLU A 34 -16.20 16.82 -3.97
C GLU A 34 -15.85 17.01 -5.46
N ILE A 35 -15.67 18.25 -5.93
CA ILE A 35 -15.28 18.57 -7.31
C ILE A 35 -13.81 18.19 -7.61
N GLU A 36 -12.93 18.14 -6.60
CA GLU A 36 -11.53 17.76 -6.82
C GLU A 36 -11.42 16.26 -7.19
N GLU A 37 -10.75 15.93 -8.31
CA GLU A 37 -10.48 14.53 -8.65
C GLU A 37 -9.27 13.96 -7.90
N ASP A 38 -9.33 12.65 -7.59
CA ASP A 38 -8.18 11.91 -7.06
C ASP A 38 -6.99 11.99 -8.04
N ALA A 39 -5.86 12.54 -7.63
CA ALA A 39 -4.68 12.57 -8.50
C ALA A 39 -4.21 11.15 -8.90
N GLY A 40 -4.37 10.82 -10.19
CA GLY A 40 -4.12 9.53 -10.86
C GLY A 40 -2.65 9.14 -10.94
N LEU A 41 -1.98 9.05 -9.79
CA LEU A 41 -0.53 8.89 -9.66
C LEU A 41 -0.14 7.57 -8.95
N GLY A 42 -1.07 6.62 -8.83
CA GLY A 42 -0.84 5.39 -8.09
C GLY A 42 -2.00 4.41 -8.17
N ASN A 43 -1.78 3.18 -7.68
CA ASN A 43 -2.73 2.07 -7.74
C ASN A 43 -3.00 1.45 -6.36
N GLY A 44 -1.95 1.08 -5.63
CA GLY A 44 -2.07 0.26 -4.42
C GLY A 44 -1.29 0.75 -3.21
N GLY A 45 -1.02 -0.17 -2.28
CA GLY A 45 -0.37 0.10 -0.99
C GLY A 45 0.96 0.83 -1.10
N LEU A 46 1.80 0.50 -2.09
CA LEU A 46 3.11 1.12 -2.34
C LEU A 46 2.99 2.64 -2.57
N GLY A 47 2.21 3.07 -3.56
CA GLY A 47 1.99 4.48 -3.84
C GLY A 47 1.30 5.23 -2.69
N ARG A 48 0.46 4.54 -1.91
CA ARG A 48 -0.18 5.14 -0.73
C ARG A 48 0.77 5.29 0.45
N LEU A 49 1.71 4.35 0.63
CA LEU A 49 2.79 4.42 1.61
C LEU A 49 3.74 5.59 1.28
N ALA A 50 4.19 5.70 0.03
CA ALA A 50 5.03 6.83 -0.41
C ALA A 50 4.36 8.19 -0.13
N ALA A 51 3.05 8.30 -0.41
CA ALA A 51 2.28 9.50 -0.07
C ALA A 51 2.13 9.73 1.45
N CYS A 52 2.07 8.70 2.28
CA CYS A 52 2.12 8.83 3.74
C CYS A 52 3.53 9.25 4.23
N PHE A 53 4.59 8.74 3.61
CA PHE A 53 5.97 9.12 3.93
C PHE A 53 6.26 10.58 3.59
N LEU A 54 5.79 11.10 2.45
CA LEU A 54 5.97 12.52 2.10
C LEU A 54 5.33 13.47 3.13
N ASP A 55 4.09 13.17 3.55
CA ASP A 55 3.37 13.90 4.61
C ASP A 55 4.08 13.82 5.97
N SER A 56 4.55 12.63 6.37
CA SER A 56 5.32 12.45 7.61
C SER A 56 6.69 13.12 7.56
N MET A 57 7.43 13.06 6.45
CA MET A 57 8.72 13.73 6.31
C MET A 57 8.56 15.25 6.39
N ALA A 58 7.54 15.83 5.75
CA ALA A 58 7.23 17.25 5.89
C ALA A 58 6.85 17.61 7.33
N THR A 59 6.01 16.80 7.99
CA THR A 59 5.60 17.01 9.39
C THR A 59 6.77 16.93 10.37
N LEU A 60 7.73 16.04 10.13
CA LEU A 60 8.94 15.86 10.94
C LEU A 60 10.07 16.87 10.63
N GLY A 61 9.90 17.76 9.64
CA GLY A 61 10.95 18.70 9.21
C GLY A 61 12.10 18.05 8.43
N LEU A 62 11.91 16.82 7.94
CA LEU A 62 12.91 16.09 7.15
C LEU A 62 12.91 16.62 5.72
N ALA A 63 14.04 17.17 5.27
CA ALA A 63 14.23 17.68 3.91
C ALA A 63 14.22 16.53 2.89
N ALA A 64 13.11 16.36 2.18
CA ALA A 64 12.88 15.21 1.32
C ALA A 64 12.20 15.59 -0.01
N TYR A 65 12.46 14.79 -1.04
CA TYR A 65 11.80 14.89 -2.34
C TYR A 65 11.17 13.54 -2.69
N GLY A 66 9.92 13.56 -3.13
CA GLY A 66 9.30 12.42 -3.81
C GLY A 66 9.50 12.57 -5.31
N TYR A 67 10.04 11.56 -5.98
CA TYR A 67 10.13 11.55 -7.45
C TYR A 67 9.19 10.49 -8.04
N GLY A 68 8.61 10.79 -9.20
CA GLY A 68 7.69 9.88 -9.90
C GLY A 68 7.42 10.33 -11.33
N ILE A 69 6.47 9.67 -11.99
CA ILE A 69 5.98 10.03 -13.34
C ILE A 69 4.64 10.74 -13.21
N ARG A 70 4.42 11.80 -13.99
CA ARG A 70 3.15 12.52 -14.09
C ARG A 70 2.25 11.80 -15.10
N TYR A 71 1.59 10.73 -14.67
CA TYR A 71 0.70 9.95 -15.53
C TYR A 71 -0.53 10.75 -15.97
N GLU A 72 -0.75 10.83 -17.28
CA GLU A 72 -1.87 11.56 -17.89
C GLU A 72 -3.23 10.92 -17.56
N PHE A 73 -3.32 9.59 -17.65
CA PHE A 73 -4.56 8.80 -17.54
C PHE A 73 -4.53 7.78 -16.39
N GLY A 74 -3.70 8.03 -15.37
CA GLY A 74 -3.54 7.17 -14.20
C GLY A 74 -3.32 5.70 -14.54
N ILE A 75 -4.04 4.80 -13.86
CA ILE A 75 -4.08 3.37 -14.24
C ILE A 75 -5.29 3.07 -15.12
N PHE A 76 -6.48 3.45 -14.65
CA PHE A 76 -7.77 3.50 -15.36
C PHE A 76 -8.86 3.92 -14.37
N ASN A 77 -9.91 4.58 -14.88
CA ASN A 77 -11.20 4.70 -14.20
C ASN A 77 -11.94 3.37 -14.29
N GLN A 78 -12.47 2.85 -13.17
CA GLN A 78 -13.13 1.54 -13.15
C GLN A 78 -14.64 1.71 -13.29
N LYS A 79 -15.26 1.03 -14.27
CA LYS A 79 -16.71 0.89 -14.38
C LYS A 79 -17.16 -0.56 -14.24
N ILE A 80 -18.36 -0.77 -13.70
CA ILE A 80 -19.02 -2.08 -13.60
C ILE A 80 -20.20 -2.12 -14.57
N VAL A 81 -19.99 -2.75 -15.73
CA VAL A 81 -21.01 -2.92 -16.79
C VAL A 81 -21.38 -4.39 -16.89
N ASP A 82 -22.67 -4.73 -16.82
CA ASP A 82 -23.18 -6.11 -16.74
C ASP A 82 -22.50 -6.97 -15.65
N GLY A 83 -22.05 -6.31 -14.57
CA GLY A 83 -21.29 -6.91 -13.47
C GLY A 83 -19.81 -7.17 -13.76
N TRP A 84 -19.29 -6.81 -14.94
CA TRP A 84 -17.87 -6.93 -15.29
C TRP A 84 -17.11 -5.62 -15.10
N GLN A 85 -15.83 -5.71 -14.73
CA GLN A 85 -14.92 -4.57 -14.78
C GLN A 85 -14.66 -4.16 -16.24
N VAL A 86 -14.94 -2.90 -16.53
CA VAL A 86 -14.51 -2.16 -17.72
C VAL A 86 -13.49 -1.11 -17.29
N GLU A 87 -12.44 -0.95 -18.10
CA GLU A 87 -11.41 0.08 -17.92
C GLU A 87 -11.71 1.29 -18.83
N GLU A 88 -11.82 2.48 -18.23
CA GLU A 88 -11.90 3.77 -18.91
C GLU A 88 -10.64 4.60 -18.61
N ALA A 89 -10.37 5.66 -19.38
CA ALA A 89 -9.29 6.59 -19.07
C ALA A 89 -9.58 7.35 -17.76
N ASP A 90 -8.55 7.55 -16.94
CA ASP A 90 -8.63 8.32 -15.69
C ASP A 90 -8.26 9.79 -15.99
N ASP A 91 -9.20 10.55 -16.57
CA ASP A 91 -8.99 11.90 -17.13
C ASP A 91 -8.80 13.01 -16.06
N TRP A 92 -8.11 12.71 -14.96
CA TRP A 92 -7.93 13.61 -13.79
C TRP A 92 -7.23 14.95 -14.12
N LEU A 93 -6.58 15.04 -15.29
CA LEU A 93 -5.89 16.24 -15.80
C LEU A 93 -6.67 17.01 -16.88
N ARG A 94 -7.92 16.63 -17.18
CA ARG A 94 -8.74 17.22 -18.26
C ARG A 94 -8.86 18.75 -18.20
N TYR A 95 -8.90 19.32 -17.00
CA TYR A 95 -8.97 20.77 -16.76
C TYR A 95 -7.68 21.33 -16.14
N GLY A 96 -6.57 20.58 -16.24
CA GLY A 96 -5.33 20.83 -15.50
C GLY A 96 -5.42 20.39 -14.04
N ASN A 97 -4.39 20.75 -13.26
CA ASN A 97 -4.29 20.50 -11.83
C ASN A 97 -3.79 21.80 -11.16
N PRO A 98 -4.55 22.41 -10.22
CA PRO A 98 -4.17 23.69 -9.62
C PRO A 98 -2.99 23.59 -8.63
N TRP A 99 -2.64 22.38 -8.18
CA TRP A 99 -1.62 22.14 -7.16
C TRP A 99 -0.21 21.94 -7.72
N GLU A 100 -0.06 21.74 -9.03
CA GLU A 100 1.24 21.51 -9.65
C GLU A 100 1.78 22.77 -10.34
N LYS A 101 3.11 22.94 -10.28
CA LYS A 101 3.81 23.96 -11.05
C LYS A 101 4.78 23.32 -12.02
N ALA A 102 4.49 23.48 -13.31
CA ALA A 102 5.42 23.17 -14.39
C ALA A 102 6.75 23.94 -14.22
N ARG A 103 7.87 23.25 -14.47
CA ARG A 103 9.24 23.77 -14.37
C ARG A 103 10.03 23.55 -15.67
N PRO A 104 9.60 24.10 -16.82
CA PRO A 104 10.30 23.91 -18.10
C PRO A 104 11.77 24.33 -18.05
N GLU A 105 12.14 25.24 -17.12
CA GLU A 105 13.51 25.68 -16.90
C GLU A 105 14.46 24.58 -16.38
N TYR A 106 13.94 23.46 -15.87
CA TYR A 106 14.69 22.27 -15.44
C TYR A 106 14.41 21.03 -16.31
N MET A 107 14.02 21.23 -17.58
CA MET A 107 13.83 20.13 -18.52
C MET A 107 15.17 19.43 -18.82
N LEU A 108 15.15 18.09 -18.86
CA LEU A 108 16.36 17.25 -18.99
C LEU A 108 16.22 16.24 -20.14
N PRO A 109 17.27 15.96 -20.93
CA PRO A 109 17.26 14.89 -21.91
C PRO A 109 17.39 13.52 -21.24
N VAL A 110 16.66 12.54 -21.78
CA VAL A 110 16.76 11.11 -21.48
C VAL A 110 17.01 10.37 -22.79
N HIS A 111 17.98 9.47 -22.79
CA HIS A 111 18.46 8.77 -23.96
C HIS A 111 17.97 7.32 -24.00
N PHE A 112 17.68 6.79 -25.18
CA PHE A 112 17.30 5.40 -25.40
C PHE A 112 17.99 4.84 -26.65
N TYR A 113 18.10 3.52 -26.74
CA TYR A 113 18.69 2.80 -27.88
C TYR A 113 20.15 3.17 -28.13
N GLY A 114 20.55 3.36 -29.39
CA GLY A 114 21.91 3.70 -29.79
C GLY A 114 22.91 2.55 -29.59
N ARG A 115 24.19 2.90 -29.51
CA ARG A 115 25.31 1.97 -29.35
C ARG A 115 26.39 2.52 -28.43
N VAL A 116 27.23 1.64 -27.91
CA VAL A 116 28.40 2.02 -27.12
C VAL A 116 29.63 2.05 -28.02
N GLU A 117 30.45 3.08 -27.85
CA GLU A 117 31.74 3.25 -28.51
C GLU A 117 32.85 3.39 -27.46
N HIS A 118 33.85 2.52 -27.54
CA HIS A 118 35.01 2.51 -26.64
C HIS A 118 36.13 3.31 -27.28
N THR A 119 36.49 4.45 -26.69
CA THR A 119 37.54 5.35 -27.19
C THR A 119 38.68 5.50 -26.17
N PRO A 120 39.88 5.97 -26.56
CA PRO A 120 40.96 6.25 -25.60
C PRO A 120 40.56 7.27 -24.52
N ASP A 121 39.62 8.18 -24.82
CA ASP A 121 39.07 9.17 -23.88
C ASP A 121 37.95 8.59 -22.96
N GLY A 122 37.73 7.28 -23.03
CA GLY A 122 36.69 6.54 -22.32
C GLY A 122 35.51 6.12 -23.19
N VAL A 123 34.46 5.65 -22.52
CA VAL A 123 33.26 5.08 -23.13
C VAL A 123 32.26 6.18 -23.50
N LYS A 124 31.64 6.07 -24.68
CA LYS A 124 30.59 7.00 -25.16
C LYS A 124 29.34 6.22 -25.56
N TRP A 125 28.17 6.70 -25.16
CA TRP A 125 26.88 6.17 -25.60
C TRP A 125 26.29 7.14 -26.64
N ILE A 126 26.17 6.67 -27.88
CA ILE A 126 25.90 7.51 -29.07
C ILE A 126 24.80 6.91 -29.94
N ASP A 127 24.36 7.67 -30.94
CA ASP A 127 23.28 7.31 -31.87
C ASP A 127 21.94 7.01 -31.17
N THR A 128 21.66 7.72 -30.07
CA THR A 128 20.50 7.50 -29.19
C THR A 128 19.26 8.30 -29.62
N GLN A 129 18.07 7.75 -29.35
CA GLN A 129 16.81 8.50 -29.39
C GLN A 129 16.69 9.34 -28.11
N VAL A 130 16.29 10.62 -28.26
CA VAL A 130 16.14 11.55 -27.13
C VAL A 130 14.66 11.78 -26.80
N VAL A 131 14.32 11.70 -25.52
CA VAL A 131 13.04 12.13 -24.93
C VAL A 131 13.34 13.20 -23.90
N LEU A 132 12.53 14.25 -23.82
CA LEU A 132 12.67 15.30 -22.82
C LEU A 132 11.82 15.00 -21.58
N ALA A 133 12.43 15.12 -20.40
CA ALA A 133 11.75 15.00 -19.11
C ALA A 133 11.39 16.39 -18.58
N MET A 134 10.10 16.71 -18.58
CA MET A 134 9.56 17.97 -18.06
C MET A 134 9.12 17.81 -16.59
N PRO A 135 9.72 18.53 -15.63
CA PRO A 135 9.32 18.43 -14.23
C PRO A 135 8.08 19.26 -13.90
N TYR A 136 7.24 18.68 -13.04
CA TYR A 136 6.10 19.32 -12.39
C TYR A 136 6.26 19.17 -10.87
N ASP A 137 6.26 20.27 -10.14
CA ASP A 137 6.39 20.28 -8.67
C ASP A 137 5.02 20.42 -8.01
N THR A 138 4.66 19.50 -7.12
CA THR A 138 3.53 19.62 -6.19
C THR A 138 4.08 19.82 -4.77
N PRO A 139 3.64 20.86 -4.03
CA PRO A 139 4.05 21.08 -2.64
C PRO A 139 3.39 20.05 -1.71
N VAL A 140 4.12 19.61 -0.68
CA VAL A 140 3.62 18.74 0.38
C VAL A 140 3.83 19.43 1.73
N PRO A 141 2.81 20.09 2.30
CA PRO A 141 2.92 20.79 3.58
C PRO A 141 2.98 19.80 4.75
N GLY A 142 3.83 20.09 5.73
CA GLY A 142 3.84 19.41 7.03
C GLY A 142 2.73 19.91 7.95
N TYR A 143 2.28 19.07 8.89
CA TYR A 143 1.21 19.45 9.81
C TYR A 143 1.63 20.54 10.81
N LYS A 144 0.92 21.68 10.80
CA LYS A 144 1.08 22.86 11.66
C LYS A 144 2.56 23.28 11.84
N ASN A 145 3.36 23.21 10.77
CA ASN A 145 4.76 23.63 10.76
C ASN A 145 5.12 24.44 9.51
N ASN A 146 6.35 24.99 9.46
CA ASN A 146 6.84 25.80 8.33
C ASN A 146 7.59 24.99 7.26
N THR A 147 7.39 23.66 7.19
CA THR A 147 8.07 22.78 6.25
C THR A 147 7.15 22.42 5.10
N VAL A 148 7.62 22.67 3.87
CA VAL A 148 6.96 22.20 2.65
C VAL A 148 7.97 21.40 1.84
N ASN A 149 7.78 20.08 1.76
CA ASN A 149 8.56 19.21 0.88
C ASN A 149 8.00 19.27 -0.55
N THR A 150 8.76 18.73 -1.52
CA THR A 150 8.36 18.74 -2.93
C THR A 150 8.15 17.31 -3.44
N MET A 151 7.02 17.07 -4.09
CA MET A 151 6.83 15.92 -4.96
C MET A 151 7.07 16.40 -6.41
N ARG A 152 8.12 15.88 -7.05
CA ARG A 152 8.48 16.19 -8.44
C ARG A 152 8.08 15.03 -9.35
N LEU A 153 7.24 15.32 -10.33
CA LEU A 153 6.71 14.36 -11.29
C LEU A 153 7.22 14.68 -12.69
N TRP A 154 7.73 13.68 -13.39
CA TRP A 154 8.25 13.84 -14.75
C TRP A 154 7.18 13.51 -15.80
N SER A 155 6.95 14.43 -16.72
CA SER A 155 6.17 14.19 -17.95
C SER A 155 7.15 14.03 -19.12
N ALA A 156 6.94 13.00 -19.94
CA ALA A 156 7.72 12.77 -21.15
C ALA A 156 7.24 13.71 -22.27
N LYS A 157 8.19 14.32 -22.97
CA LYS A 157 7.96 15.26 -24.08
C LYS A 157 8.89 14.93 -25.23
N ALA A 158 8.44 15.24 -26.45
CA ALA A 158 9.24 15.10 -27.65
C ALA A 158 10.27 16.24 -27.73
N PRO A 159 11.45 16.03 -28.36
CA PRO A 159 12.40 17.11 -28.62
C PRO A 159 11.94 18.05 -29.74
N ASN A 160 11.18 17.54 -30.71
CA ASN A 160 10.50 18.31 -31.76
C ASN A 160 8.99 18.12 -31.60
N ASP A 161 8.24 19.20 -31.42
CA ASP A 161 6.79 19.11 -31.20
C ASP A 161 5.97 18.79 -32.47
N PHE A 162 6.56 18.97 -33.66
CA PHE A 162 5.86 18.88 -34.96
C PHE A 162 6.81 18.82 -36.17
N ASN A 163 6.59 17.90 -37.12
CA ASN A 163 7.30 17.91 -38.41
C ASN A 163 6.51 18.66 -39.49
N LEU A 164 6.86 19.92 -39.70
CA LEU A 164 6.20 20.78 -40.70
C LEU A 164 6.40 20.30 -42.16
N GLN A 165 7.44 19.51 -42.46
CA GLN A 165 7.68 19.00 -43.82
C GLN A 165 6.68 17.90 -44.18
N GLU A 166 6.53 16.89 -43.32
CA GLU A 166 5.52 15.82 -43.48
C GLU A 166 4.11 16.38 -43.49
N PHE A 167 3.80 17.32 -42.59
CA PHE A 167 2.50 17.99 -42.57
C PHE A 167 2.19 18.72 -43.89
N ASN A 168 3.17 19.45 -44.45
CA ASN A 168 3.00 20.15 -45.74
C ASN A 168 2.94 19.19 -46.93
N MET A 169 3.41 17.95 -46.80
CA MET A 169 3.22 16.87 -47.78
C MET A 169 1.86 16.16 -47.61
N GLY A 170 1.07 16.52 -46.60
CA GLY A 170 -0.24 15.94 -46.31
C GLY A 170 -0.20 14.70 -45.41
N ASP A 171 0.98 14.29 -44.93
CA ASP A 171 1.12 13.18 -43.99
C ASP A 171 0.99 13.69 -42.54
N TYR A 172 -0.26 13.93 -42.16
CA TYR A 172 -0.61 14.47 -40.85
C TYR A 172 -0.38 13.48 -39.69
N ILE A 173 -0.20 12.18 -39.97
CA ILE A 173 -0.01 11.15 -38.95
C ILE A 173 1.47 11.03 -38.60
N GLU A 174 2.36 10.88 -39.59
CA GLU A 174 3.80 10.83 -39.36
C GLU A 174 4.30 12.12 -38.70
N ALA A 175 3.76 13.28 -39.12
CA ALA A 175 4.10 14.60 -38.56
C ALA A 175 3.90 14.75 -37.04
N VAL A 176 3.17 13.83 -36.39
CA VAL A 176 2.94 13.75 -34.94
C VAL A 176 3.28 12.38 -34.32
N LEU A 177 3.84 11.44 -35.08
CA LEU A 177 4.04 10.05 -34.64
C LEU A 177 5.17 9.96 -33.60
N ASP A 178 6.33 10.54 -33.88
CA ASP A 178 7.46 10.63 -32.96
C ASP A 178 7.05 11.26 -31.61
N ARG A 179 6.21 12.30 -31.67
CA ARG A 179 5.68 12.95 -30.47
C ARG A 179 4.84 11.98 -29.65
N ASN A 180 3.90 11.27 -30.28
CA ASN A 180 3.07 10.29 -29.57
C ASN A 180 3.90 9.17 -28.94
N LEU A 181 4.94 8.68 -29.63
CA LEU A 181 5.84 7.65 -29.09
C LEU A 181 6.61 8.11 -27.86
N ALA A 182 7.08 9.37 -27.84
CA ALA A 182 7.74 9.95 -26.66
C ALA A 182 6.76 10.16 -25.49
N GLU A 183 5.60 10.78 -25.75
CA GLU A 183 4.63 11.12 -24.70
C GLU A 183 3.98 9.86 -24.05
N ASN A 184 3.89 8.74 -24.78
CA ASN A 184 3.38 7.46 -24.28
C ASN A 184 4.04 6.99 -22.96
N ILE A 185 5.30 7.34 -22.73
CA ILE A 185 6.03 7.00 -21.49
C ILE A 185 5.29 7.55 -20.25
N SER A 186 4.71 8.75 -20.30
CA SER A 186 3.96 9.33 -19.17
C SER A 186 2.44 9.28 -19.32
N ARG A 187 1.88 8.39 -20.16
CA ARG A 187 0.41 8.29 -20.31
C ARG A 187 -0.25 7.42 -19.23
N VAL A 188 0.15 6.15 -19.10
CA VAL A 188 -0.53 5.17 -18.25
C VAL A 188 0.44 4.48 -17.28
N LEU A 189 0.02 4.35 -16.02
CA LEU A 189 0.71 3.61 -14.96
C LEU A 189 0.49 2.10 -15.12
N TYR A 190 1.58 1.33 -15.10
CA TYR A 190 1.57 -0.13 -15.29
C TYR A 190 0.84 -0.55 -16.58
N PRO A 191 1.37 -0.18 -17.76
CA PRO A 191 0.84 -0.65 -19.04
C PRO A 191 0.85 -2.20 -19.10
N ASN A 192 -0.08 -2.77 -19.87
CA ASN A 192 -0.23 -4.22 -20.01
C ASN A 192 1.03 -4.83 -20.65
N ASP A 193 1.80 -5.59 -19.86
CA ASP A 193 3.10 -6.16 -20.20
C ASP A 193 3.03 -7.65 -20.59
N ASN A 194 1.84 -8.15 -20.94
CA ASN A 194 1.66 -9.49 -21.51
C ASN A 194 2.30 -9.65 -22.90
N PHE A 195 2.60 -8.56 -23.60
CA PHE A 195 3.23 -8.51 -24.93
C PHE A 195 4.54 -7.71 -24.89
N PHE A 196 5.38 -7.85 -25.92
CA PHE A 196 6.77 -7.36 -25.92
C PHE A 196 6.84 -5.83 -25.83
N GLU A 197 5.98 -5.13 -26.57
CA GLU A 197 5.93 -3.67 -26.64
C GLU A 197 5.51 -3.06 -25.29
N GLY A 198 4.63 -3.74 -24.53
CA GLY A 198 4.25 -3.34 -23.18
C GLY A 198 5.39 -3.49 -22.17
N LYS A 199 6.19 -4.57 -22.31
CA LYS A 199 7.43 -4.76 -21.54
C LYS A 199 8.47 -3.70 -21.86
N GLU A 200 8.70 -3.41 -23.14
CA GLU A 200 9.63 -2.37 -23.58
C GLU A 200 9.18 -0.98 -23.08
N LEU A 201 7.88 -0.67 -23.12
CA LEU A 201 7.34 0.58 -22.58
C LEU A 201 7.52 0.68 -21.05
N ARG A 202 7.28 -0.40 -20.30
CA ARG A 202 7.49 -0.43 -18.85
C ARG A 202 8.97 -0.21 -18.48
N LEU A 203 9.90 -0.88 -19.16
CA LEU A 203 11.33 -0.63 -18.95
C LEU A 203 11.74 0.81 -19.35
N LYS A 204 11.13 1.39 -20.40
CA LYS A 204 11.31 2.81 -20.73
C LYS A 204 10.82 3.74 -19.62
N GLN A 205 9.68 3.44 -18.99
CA GLN A 205 9.15 4.21 -17.85
C GLN A 205 10.11 4.18 -16.65
N GLU A 206 10.58 2.98 -16.30
CA GLU A 206 11.53 2.75 -15.21
C GLU A 206 12.85 3.49 -15.44
N TYR A 207 13.43 3.42 -16.66
CA TYR A 207 14.63 4.19 -16.97
C TYR A 207 14.37 5.70 -17.01
N PHE A 208 13.26 6.15 -17.61
CA PHE A 208 12.93 7.57 -17.76
C PHE A 208 12.87 8.30 -16.41
N VAL A 209 12.14 7.74 -15.44
CA VAL A 209 12.04 8.34 -14.10
C VAL A 209 13.38 8.37 -13.38
N VAL A 210 14.20 7.31 -13.55
CA VAL A 210 15.53 7.20 -12.95
C VAL A 210 16.50 8.23 -13.54
N ALA A 211 16.62 8.28 -14.87
CA ALA A 211 17.58 9.13 -15.57
C ALA A 211 17.30 10.62 -15.36
N ALA A 212 16.04 11.03 -15.40
CA ALA A 212 15.65 12.40 -15.10
C ALA A 212 15.91 12.77 -13.62
N THR A 213 15.58 11.86 -12.70
CA THR A 213 15.75 12.07 -11.25
C THR A 213 17.22 12.17 -10.84
N LEU A 214 18.08 11.28 -11.33
CA LEU A 214 19.51 11.30 -10.99
C LEU A 214 20.21 12.54 -11.54
N GLN A 215 19.89 12.95 -12.77
CA GLN A 215 20.38 14.21 -13.33
C GLN A 215 19.95 15.42 -12.48
N ASP A 216 18.70 15.48 -11.99
CA ASP A 216 18.24 16.56 -11.11
C ASP A 216 18.92 16.53 -9.73
N ILE A 217 19.12 15.35 -9.15
CA ILE A 217 19.85 15.17 -7.89
C ILE A 217 21.30 15.64 -8.02
N ILE A 218 22.00 15.26 -9.08
CA ILE A 218 23.39 15.65 -9.33
C ILE A 218 23.49 17.15 -9.60
N ARG A 219 22.59 17.72 -10.41
CA ARG A 219 22.46 19.18 -10.62
C ARG A 219 22.30 19.91 -9.29
N ARG A 220 21.42 19.44 -8.40
CA ARG A 220 21.19 20.02 -7.07
C ARG A 220 22.39 19.88 -6.14
N PHE A 221 23.09 18.74 -6.17
CA PHE A 221 24.32 18.54 -5.40
C PHE A 221 25.45 19.48 -5.86
N LYS A 222 25.63 19.65 -7.18
CA LYS A 222 26.60 20.59 -7.74
C LYS A 222 26.33 22.05 -7.36
N SER A 223 25.05 22.41 -7.25
CA SER A 223 24.60 23.79 -6.96
C SER A 223 24.94 24.23 -5.52
N SER A 224 25.47 25.44 -5.35
CA SER A 224 25.79 26.01 -4.02
C SER A 224 24.58 26.50 -3.24
N LYS A 225 23.57 27.00 -3.94
CA LYS A 225 22.35 27.63 -3.38
C LYS A 225 21.12 27.14 -4.14
N PHE A 226 19.96 27.15 -3.48
CA PHE A 226 18.69 26.87 -4.13
C PHE A 226 18.44 27.86 -5.28
N GLY A 227 18.04 27.37 -6.45
CA GLY A 227 17.84 28.17 -7.67
C GLY A 227 19.11 28.59 -8.43
N CYS A 228 20.30 28.40 -7.86
CA CYS A 228 21.56 28.59 -8.58
C CYS A 228 21.78 27.48 -9.62
N ARG A 229 22.46 27.79 -10.73
CA ARG A 229 22.86 26.81 -11.76
C ARG A 229 24.37 26.57 -11.81
N ASP A 230 25.15 27.44 -11.18
CA ASP A 230 26.61 27.36 -11.25
C ASP A 230 27.11 26.16 -10.43
N PRO A 231 27.92 25.26 -11.03
CA PRO A 231 28.49 24.13 -10.32
C PRO A 231 29.59 24.62 -9.36
N VAL A 232 29.35 24.45 -8.07
CA VAL A 232 30.30 24.81 -7.00
C VAL A 232 30.88 23.57 -6.31
N ARG A 233 30.14 22.44 -6.30
CA ARG A 233 30.71 21.13 -5.93
C ARG A 233 31.09 20.37 -7.20
N THR A 234 32.37 20.09 -7.36
CA THR A 234 32.92 19.24 -8.44
C THR A 234 33.46 17.91 -7.93
N CYS A 235 33.72 17.77 -6.63
CA CYS A 235 34.08 16.51 -5.99
C CYS A 235 32.84 15.77 -5.47
N PHE A 236 32.74 14.47 -5.78
CA PHE A 236 31.64 13.59 -5.39
C PHE A 236 31.91 12.75 -4.14
N GLU A 237 33.08 12.84 -3.50
CA GLU A 237 33.41 12.05 -2.31
C GLU A 237 32.43 12.32 -1.13
N THR A 238 31.87 13.53 -1.05
CA THR A 238 30.84 13.92 -0.06
C THR A 238 29.41 13.73 -0.53
N PHE A 239 29.18 13.10 -1.70
CA PHE A 239 27.85 12.86 -2.25
C PHE A 239 26.98 11.97 -1.34
N PRO A 240 27.46 10.82 -0.81
CA PRO A 240 26.66 9.99 0.09
C PRO A 240 26.33 10.67 1.43
N ASP A 241 27.13 11.64 1.85
CA ASP A 241 26.93 12.39 3.11
C ASP A 241 25.89 13.54 2.95
N LYS A 242 25.34 13.69 1.75
CA LYS A 242 24.34 14.72 1.36
C LYS A 242 23.15 14.17 0.59
N VAL A 243 23.26 12.97 0.03
CA VAL A 243 22.25 12.33 -0.82
C VAL A 243 22.05 10.89 -0.38
N ALA A 244 20.80 10.54 -0.07
CA ALA A 244 20.37 9.16 0.12
C ALA A 244 19.22 8.87 -0.85
N ILE A 245 19.25 7.72 -1.53
CA ILE A 245 18.26 7.33 -2.54
C ILE A 245 17.58 6.04 -2.11
N GLN A 246 16.29 6.11 -1.80
CA GLN A 246 15.48 4.96 -1.42
C GLN A 246 14.81 4.32 -2.64
N LEU A 247 15.29 3.14 -3.01
CA LEU A 247 14.73 2.28 -4.05
C LEU A 247 13.52 1.54 -3.46
N ASN A 248 12.32 1.97 -3.83
CA ASN A 248 11.07 1.38 -3.37
C ASN A 248 10.63 0.29 -4.35
N ASP A 249 10.82 -0.97 -3.95
CA ASP A 249 10.70 -2.15 -4.79
C ASP A 249 11.71 -2.16 -5.97
N THR A 250 11.53 -3.01 -6.96
CA THR A 250 12.49 -3.25 -8.06
C THR A 250 12.45 -2.22 -9.20
N HIS A 251 11.33 -1.53 -9.41
CA HIS A 251 11.15 -0.56 -10.50
C HIS A 251 12.29 0.49 -10.65
N PRO A 252 12.81 1.13 -9.57
CA PRO A 252 13.90 2.10 -9.69
C PRO A 252 15.31 1.48 -9.64
N ALA A 253 15.48 0.15 -9.75
CA ALA A 253 16.78 -0.53 -9.65
C ALA A 253 17.83 -0.02 -10.65
N LEU A 254 17.39 0.50 -11.80
CA LEU A 254 18.23 1.18 -12.79
C LEU A 254 18.99 2.40 -12.23
N SER A 255 18.61 2.92 -11.06
CA SER A 255 19.36 3.99 -10.38
C SER A 255 20.81 3.62 -10.10
N ILE A 256 21.08 2.34 -9.87
CA ILE A 256 22.43 1.84 -9.61
C ILE A 256 23.31 1.95 -10.87
N PRO A 257 22.99 1.33 -12.03
CA PRO A 257 23.79 1.47 -13.23
C PRO A 257 23.76 2.88 -13.84
N GLU A 258 22.67 3.66 -13.70
CA GLU A 258 22.64 5.04 -14.18
C GLU A 258 23.51 5.98 -13.34
N LEU A 259 23.54 5.82 -12.00
CA LEU A 259 24.46 6.61 -11.16
C LEU A 259 25.92 6.27 -11.47
N MET A 260 26.24 4.99 -11.65
CA MET A 260 27.55 4.55 -12.16
C MET A 260 27.87 5.17 -13.52
N ARG A 261 26.94 5.14 -14.47
CA ARG A 261 27.11 5.74 -15.81
C ARG A 261 27.41 7.23 -15.74
N ILE A 262 26.67 7.99 -14.94
CA ILE A 262 26.92 9.44 -14.81
C ILE A 262 28.28 9.68 -14.14
N LEU A 263 28.57 9.02 -13.02
CA LEU A 263 29.83 9.21 -12.29
C LEU A 263 31.06 8.86 -13.16
N VAL A 264 31.03 7.74 -13.87
CA VAL A 264 32.17 7.27 -14.67
C VAL A 264 32.24 7.97 -16.04
N ASP A 265 31.16 7.93 -16.83
CA ASP A 265 31.22 8.35 -18.23
C ASP A 265 31.16 9.87 -18.38
N VAL A 266 30.44 10.58 -17.49
CA VAL A 266 30.22 12.04 -17.55
C VAL A 266 31.13 12.79 -16.58
N GLU A 267 31.13 12.41 -15.30
CA GLU A 267 31.87 13.10 -14.24
C GLU A 267 33.33 12.65 -14.11
N LYS A 268 33.73 11.61 -14.86
CA LYS A 268 35.10 11.05 -14.91
C LYS A 268 35.65 10.62 -13.54
N VAL A 269 34.75 10.17 -12.67
CA VAL A 269 35.11 9.50 -11.41
C VAL A 269 35.62 8.10 -11.74
N ASP A 270 36.71 7.70 -11.08
CA ASP A 270 37.25 6.35 -11.16
C ASP A 270 36.19 5.28 -10.82
N TRP A 271 36.28 4.11 -11.47
CA TRP A 271 35.24 3.07 -11.38
C TRP A 271 35.01 2.56 -9.95
N ASP A 272 36.07 2.27 -9.20
CA ASP A 272 35.94 1.72 -7.84
C ASP A 272 35.40 2.79 -6.87
N LYS A 273 35.83 4.05 -7.03
CA LYS A 273 35.28 5.18 -6.29
C LYS A 273 33.80 5.44 -6.63
N ALA A 274 33.42 5.38 -7.90
CA ALA A 274 32.05 5.54 -8.34
C ALA A 274 31.14 4.44 -7.77
N TRP A 275 31.66 3.22 -7.65
CA TRP A 275 30.94 2.10 -7.03
C TRP A 275 30.78 2.27 -5.52
N GLU A 276 31.81 2.73 -4.80
CA GLU A 276 31.68 3.05 -3.37
C GLU A 276 30.61 4.13 -3.12
N ILE A 277 30.66 5.22 -3.90
CA ILE A 277 29.68 6.32 -3.83
C ILE A 277 28.27 5.79 -4.11
N THR A 278 28.11 4.99 -5.16
CA THR A 278 26.81 4.41 -5.54
C THR A 278 26.25 3.51 -4.42
N LYS A 279 27.04 2.56 -3.92
CA LYS A 279 26.62 1.65 -2.84
C LYS A 279 26.24 2.41 -1.57
N ARG A 280 27.04 3.41 -1.17
CA ARG A 280 26.76 4.27 0.01
C ARG A 280 25.56 5.20 -0.17
N THR A 281 25.17 5.53 -1.41
CA THR A 281 24.00 6.39 -1.69
C THR A 281 22.68 5.61 -1.69
N CYS A 282 22.68 4.40 -2.26
CA CYS A 282 21.45 3.63 -2.50
C CYS A 282 21.05 2.72 -1.32
N ALA A 283 19.76 2.71 -0.99
CA ALA A 283 19.13 1.77 -0.06
C ALA A 283 17.86 1.17 -0.69
N TYR A 284 17.56 -0.10 -0.42
CA TYR A 284 16.48 -0.85 -1.08
C TYR A 284 15.41 -1.33 -0.08
N THR A 285 14.15 -1.00 -0.35
CA THR A 285 13.00 -1.59 0.35
C THR A 285 12.31 -2.61 -0.53
N ASN A 286 12.24 -3.85 -0.07
CA ASN A 286 11.45 -4.89 -0.71
C ASN A 286 10.01 -4.88 -0.16
N HIS A 287 9.02 -4.91 -1.06
CA HIS A 287 7.59 -4.87 -0.73
C HIS A 287 6.83 -6.16 -1.11
N THR A 288 7.54 -7.22 -1.53
CA THR A 288 6.94 -8.45 -2.03
C THR A 288 7.79 -9.69 -1.76
N VAL A 289 7.12 -10.74 -1.31
CA VAL A 289 7.64 -12.11 -1.13
C VAL A 289 7.47 -12.97 -2.39
N LEU A 290 6.57 -12.57 -3.29
CA LEU A 290 6.17 -13.35 -4.45
C LEU A 290 7.23 -13.25 -5.56
N PRO A 291 7.86 -14.36 -6.01
CA PRO A 291 8.90 -14.34 -7.03
C PRO A 291 8.47 -13.69 -8.34
N GLU A 292 7.21 -13.84 -8.75
CA GLU A 292 6.64 -13.24 -9.95
C GLU A 292 6.56 -11.70 -9.92
N ALA A 293 6.69 -11.10 -8.73
CA ALA A 293 6.73 -9.65 -8.54
C ALA A 293 8.17 -9.11 -8.40
N LEU A 294 9.20 -9.96 -8.38
CA LEU A 294 10.59 -9.54 -8.46
C LEU A 294 10.99 -9.45 -9.93
N GLU A 295 11.21 -8.25 -10.44
CA GLU A 295 11.33 -8.02 -11.89
C GLU A 295 12.48 -8.78 -12.55
N ARG A 296 12.23 -9.29 -13.77
CA ARG A 296 13.16 -10.04 -14.61
C ARG A 296 13.08 -9.54 -16.05
N TRP A 297 14.15 -8.91 -16.51
CA TRP A 297 14.23 -8.33 -17.86
C TRP A 297 15.11 -9.18 -18.78
N PRO A 298 14.68 -9.52 -20.01
CA PRO A 298 15.54 -10.21 -20.98
C PRO A 298 16.78 -9.36 -21.32
N VAL A 299 17.96 -10.00 -21.33
CA VAL A 299 19.22 -9.32 -21.68
C VAL A 299 19.16 -8.64 -23.05
N SER A 300 18.54 -9.28 -24.04
CA SER A 300 18.39 -8.72 -25.40
C SER A 300 17.54 -7.44 -25.45
N MET A 301 16.65 -7.23 -24.48
CA MET A 301 15.89 -5.97 -24.36
C MET A 301 16.80 -4.84 -23.85
N PHE A 302 17.68 -5.13 -22.90
CA PHE A 302 18.71 -4.20 -22.41
C PHE A 302 19.76 -3.90 -23.47
N GLU A 303 20.22 -4.92 -24.21
CA GLU A 303 21.17 -4.77 -25.32
C GLU A 303 20.65 -3.79 -26.39
N LYS A 304 19.35 -3.88 -26.72
CA LYS A 304 18.71 -2.95 -27.65
C LYS A 304 18.47 -1.56 -27.03
N LEU A 305 17.91 -1.48 -25.81
CA LEU A 305 17.36 -0.23 -25.26
C LEU A 305 18.36 0.59 -24.43
N LEU A 306 19.24 -0.08 -23.68
CA LEU A 306 20.14 0.48 -22.66
C LEU A 306 21.52 -0.21 -22.71
N PRO A 307 22.23 -0.21 -23.87
CA PRO A 307 23.42 -1.02 -24.07
C PRO A 307 24.56 -0.66 -23.09
N ARG A 308 24.72 0.62 -22.74
CA ARG A 308 25.73 1.04 -21.76
C ARG A 308 25.44 0.53 -20.35
N HIS A 309 24.17 0.53 -19.93
CA HIS A 309 23.77 -0.01 -18.64
C HIS A 309 23.97 -1.51 -18.56
N LEU A 310 23.80 -2.23 -19.68
CA LEU A 310 24.09 -3.66 -19.75
C LEU A 310 25.58 -3.96 -19.50
N GLU A 311 26.50 -3.23 -20.13
CA GLU A 311 27.94 -3.34 -19.84
C GLU A 311 28.24 -3.11 -18.35
N ILE A 312 27.65 -2.06 -17.77
CA ILE A 312 27.82 -1.72 -16.34
C ILE A 312 27.28 -2.85 -15.45
N ILE A 313 26.09 -3.38 -15.74
CA ILE A 313 25.49 -4.50 -14.99
C ILE A 313 26.36 -5.75 -15.09
N TYR A 314 26.94 -6.05 -16.26
CA TYR A 314 27.86 -7.18 -16.41
C TYR A 314 29.15 -7.00 -15.57
N ALA A 315 29.76 -5.81 -15.59
CA ALA A 315 30.94 -5.52 -14.78
C ALA A 315 30.65 -5.64 -13.27
N LEU A 316 29.54 -5.07 -12.80
CA LEU A 316 29.10 -5.19 -11.40
C LEU A 316 28.78 -6.64 -11.01
N ASN A 317 28.17 -7.42 -11.91
CA ASN A 317 27.92 -8.84 -11.69
C ASN A 317 29.22 -9.64 -11.57
N GLN A 318 30.21 -9.39 -12.44
CA GLN A 318 31.51 -10.06 -12.39
C GLN A 318 32.22 -9.76 -11.07
N MET A 319 32.34 -8.48 -10.68
CA MET A 319 32.95 -8.08 -9.40
C MET A 319 32.25 -8.71 -8.19
N HIS A 320 30.91 -8.84 -8.24
CA HIS A 320 30.16 -9.51 -7.19
C HIS A 320 30.47 -11.02 -7.12
N LEU A 321 30.43 -11.71 -8.26
CA LEU A 321 30.70 -13.14 -8.34
C LEU A 321 32.15 -13.49 -8.00
N ASP A 322 33.13 -12.66 -8.36
CA ASP A 322 34.52 -12.84 -7.96
C ASP A 322 34.69 -12.77 -6.43
N ARG A 323 34.02 -11.81 -5.78
CA ARG A 323 33.98 -11.73 -4.30
C ARG A 323 33.30 -12.95 -3.68
N VAL A 324 32.19 -13.43 -4.24
CA VAL A 324 31.50 -14.64 -3.74
C VAL A 324 32.36 -15.89 -3.92
N ALA A 325 33.04 -16.04 -5.06
CA ALA A 325 33.92 -17.17 -5.35
C ALA A 325 35.15 -17.20 -4.44
N ALA A 326 35.70 -16.03 -4.08
CA ALA A 326 36.80 -15.92 -3.14
C ALA A 326 36.39 -16.27 -1.69
N LEU A 327 35.15 -15.97 -1.28
CA LEU A 327 34.64 -16.24 0.07
C LEU A 327 34.05 -17.66 0.22
N TYR A 328 33.51 -18.24 -0.85
CA TYR A 328 32.95 -19.59 -0.87
C TYR A 328 33.55 -20.44 -2.02
N PRO A 329 34.85 -20.78 -1.97
CA PRO A 329 35.50 -21.53 -3.04
C PRO A 329 34.82 -22.89 -3.29
N GLY A 330 34.38 -23.11 -4.53
CA GLY A 330 33.75 -24.36 -4.99
C GLY A 330 32.23 -24.43 -4.89
N ASP A 331 31.54 -23.47 -4.26
CA ASP A 331 30.07 -23.43 -4.21
C ASP A 331 29.48 -22.77 -5.48
N ILE A 332 29.52 -23.53 -6.59
CA ILE A 332 29.02 -23.10 -7.91
C ILE A 332 27.50 -22.83 -7.87
N ASP A 333 26.75 -23.55 -7.04
CA ASP A 333 25.30 -23.35 -6.93
C ASP A 333 24.96 -22.05 -6.19
N ARG A 334 25.74 -21.64 -5.16
CA ARG A 334 25.63 -20.30 -4.55
C ARG A 334 25.98 -19.20 -5.54
N LEU A 335 27.04 -19.35 -6.34
CA LEU A 335 27.34 -18.41 -7.42
C LEU A 335 26.16 -18.25 -8.39
N ARG A 336 25.51 -19.35 -8.80
CA ARG A 336 24.31 -19.30 -9.65
C ARG A 336 23.14 -18.59 -8.97
N ARG A 337 22.89 -18.84 -7.67
CA ARG A 337 21.81 -18.21 -6.91
C ARG A 337 22.05 -16.74 -6.56
N MET A 338 23.31 -16.28 -6.52
CA MET A 338 23.66 -14.89 -6.20
C MET A 338 23.94 -14.02 -7.44
N SER A 339 24.04 -14.61 -8.63
CA SER A 339 24.20 -13.86 -9.89
C SER A 339 23.05 -12.89 -10.15
N VAL A 340 23.38 -11.68 -10.61
CA VAL A 340 22.43 -10.71 -11.17
C VAL A 340 21.97 -11.16 -12.56
N ILE A 341 22.77 -11.96 -13.26
CA ILE A 341 22.43 -12.54 -14.56
C ILE A 341 21.95 -13.98 -14.37
N GLU A 342 20.68 -14.21 -14.63
CA GLU A 342 20.06 -15.54 -14.63
C GLU A 342 20.30 -16.22 -15.98
N GLU A 343 21.01 -17.35 -15.95
CA GLU A 343 21.28 -18.21 -17.10
C GLU A 343 20.11 -19.19 -17.35
N GLY A 344 19.82 -19.46 -18.63
CA GLY A 344 18.72 -20.34 -19.06
C GLY A 344 18.44 -20.15 -20.56
N ASP A 345 17.27 -20.64 -21.05
CA ASP A 345 16.87 -20.54 -22.47
C ASP A 345 16.93 -19.11 -23.03
N CYS A 346 16.67 -18.12 -22.16
CA CYS A 346 16.94 -16.71 -22.41
C CYS A 346 17.58 -16.10 -21.17
N LYS A 347 18.73 -15.43 -21.33
CA LYS A 347 19.39 -14.73 -20.22
C LYS A 347 18.52 -13.59 -19.72
N ARG A 348 18.43 -13.43 -18.39
CA ARG A 348 17.63 -12.39 -17.74
C ARG A 348 18.44 -11.64 -16.69
N ILE A 349 18.11 -10.38 -16.49
CA ILE A 349 18.64 -9.54 -15.43
C ILE A 349 17.67 -9.59 -14.25
N ASN A 350 18.19 -9.95 -13.08
CA ASN A 350 17.49 -10.01 -11.82
C ASN A 350 17.63 -8.67 -11.09
N MET A 351 16.58 -7.84 -11.20
CA MET A 351 16.60 -6.47 -10.66
C MET A 351 16.63 -6.44 -9.13
N ALA A 352 16.10 -7.49 -8.49
CA ALA A 352 16.17 -7.64 -7.04
C ALA A 352 17.61 -7.89 -6.56
N HIS A 353 18.36 -8.76 -7.25
CA HIS A 353 19.78 -8.99 -6.96
C HIS A 353 20.61 -7.73 -7.25
N LEU A 354 20.34 -7.02 -8.34
CA LEU A 354 20.97 -5.72 -8.63
C LEU A 354 20.76 -4.71 -7.49
N CYS A 355 19.51 -4.53 -7.04
CA CYS A 355 19.17 -3.71 -5.87
C CYS A 355 19.92 -4.15 -4.61
N VAL A 356 19.97 -5.46 -4.33
CA VAL A 356 20.67 -5.99 -3.15
C VAL A 356 22.17 -5.72 -3.23
N ILE A 357 22.86 -5.98 -4.35
CA ILE A 357 24.33 -5.77 -4.41
C ILE A 357 24.71 -4.28 -4.40
N GLY A 358 23.94 -3.42 -5.08
CA GLY A 358 24.24 -1.99 -5.25
C GLY A 358 23.70 -1.06 -4.16
N SER A 359 23.14 -1.60 -3.08
CA SER A 359 22.72 -0.83 -1.90
C SER A 359 23.63 -1.06 -0.70
N HIS A 360 23.66 -0.12 0.25
CA HIS A 360 24.29 -0.32 1.58
C HIS A 360 23.30 -0.83 2.64
N ALA A 361 21.99 -0.70 2.41
CA ALA A 361 20.94 -1.19 3.29
C ALA A 361 19.82 -1.85 2.47
N VAL A 362 19.25 -2.92 3.01
CA VAL A 362 18.08 -3.62 2.47
C VAL A 362 17.06 -3.79 3.59
N ASN A 363 15.79 -3.44 3.37
CA ASN A 363 14.75 -3.63 4.40
C ASN A 363 13.45 -4.27 3.91
N GLY A 364 12.85 -5.07 4.79
CA GLY A 364 11.45 -5.48 4.70
C GLY A 364 10.50 -4.50 5.41
N VAL A 365 9.19 -4.76 5.30
CA VAL A 365 8.10 -3.81 5.62
C VAL A 365 7.09 -4.26 6.68
N ALA A 366 7.33 -5.44 7.26
CA ALA A 366 6.75 -5.99 8.50
C ALA A 366 7.80 -6.92 9.11
N ARG A 367 7.69 -7.28 10.39
CA ARG A 367 8.69 -8.15 11.04
C ARG A 367 8.79 -9.52 10.34
N ILE A 368 7.67 -10.25 10.29
CA ILE A 368 7.54 -11.55 9.63
C ILE A 368 8.02 -11.51 8.16
N HIS A 369 7.73 -10.42 7.44
CA HIS A 369 8.21 -10.22 6.07
C HIS A 369 9.73 -10.06 6.00
N SER A 370 10.33 -9.30 6.92
CA SER A 370 11.79 -9.13 6.97
C SER A 370 12.50 -10.45 7.26
N ASP A 371 11.87 -11.32 8.06
CA ASP A 371 12.39 -12.64 8.36
C ASP A 371 12.23 -13.60 7.16
N ILE A 372 11.12 -13.56 6.42
CA ILE A 372 10.96 -14.27 5.12
C ILE A 372 12.02 -13.80 4.11
N VAL A 373 12.27 -12.49 4.03
CA VAL A 373 13.29 -11.91 3.14
C VAL A 373 14.70 -12.41 3.49
N LYS A 374 15.04 -12.51 4.78
CA LYS A 374 16.34 -13.02 5.25
C LYS A 374 16.49 -14.54 5.12
N ASN A 375 15.45 -15.31 5.41
CA ASN A 375 15.52 -16.77 5.53
C ASN A 375 15.22 -17.50 4.22
N SER A 376 14.54 -16.85 3.27
CA SER A 376 14.13 -17.43 1.99
C SER A 376 14.59 -16.57 0.81
N VAL A 377 14.02 -15.37 0.62
CA VAL A 377 14.13 -14.61 -0.65
C VAL A 377 15.59 -14.22 -0.99
N PHE A 378 16.34 -13.71 -0.01
CA PHE A 378 17.73 -13.27 -0.18
C PHE A 378 18.69 -13.98 0.77
N LYS A 379 18.42 -15.26 1.07
CA LYS A 379 19.18 -16.04 2.07
C LYS A 379 20.70 -15.99 1.88
N ASP A 380 21.19 -16.36 0.69
CA ASP A 380 22.64 -16.38 0.44
C ASP A 380 23.27 -14.97 0.51
N PHE A 381 22.51 -13.90 0.23
CA PHE A 381 22.95 -12.51 0.40
C PHE A 381 22.97 -12.07 1.86
N TYR A 382 22.00 -12.51 2.67
CA TYR A 382 21.97 -12.25 4.10
C TYR A 382 23.10 -12.98 4.84
N GLU A 383 23.45 -14.19 4.42
CA GLU A 383 24.63 -14.90 4.93
C GLU A 383 25.97 -14.20 4.57
N LEU A 384 26.01 -13.40 3.49
CA LEU A 384 27.19 -12.67 3.02
C LEU A 384 27.36 -11.28 3.67
N GLU A 385 26.28 -10.50 3.81
CA GLU A 385 26.27 -9.13 4.38
C GLU A 385 25.10 -8.98 5.39
N PRO A 386 25.12 -9.66 6.56
CA PRO A 386 23.96 -9.72 7.47
C PRO A 386 23.57 -8.35 8.06
N GLU A 387 24.55 -7.49 8.33
CA GLU A 387 24.37 -6.13 8.88
C GLU A 387 23.55 -5.21 7.95
N LYS A 388 23.47 -5.55 6.67
CA LYS A 388 22.71 -4.85 5.64
C LYS A 388 21.20 -4.96 5.82
N PHE A 389 20.72 -6.07 6.40
CA PHE A 389 19.31 -6.47 6.35
C PHE A 389 18.51 -6.02 7.58
N GLN A 390 17.66 -5.02 7.36
CA GLN A 390 16.87 -4.37 8.39
C GLN A 390 15.38 -4.67 8.27
N ASN A 391 14.64 -4.31 9.32
CA ASN A 391 13.19 -4.13 9.26
C ASN A 391 12.87 -2.62 9.36
N LYS A 392 11.83 -2.19 8.64
CA LYS A 392 11.11 -0.92 8.85
C LYS A 392 9.64 -1.17 8.59
N THR A 393 8.88 -1.55 9.62
CA THR A 393 7.44 -1.78 9.49
C THR A 393 6.71 -0.54 8.95
N ASN A 394 5.79 -0.77 8.02
CA ASN A 394 5.01 0.30 7.38
C ASN A 394 4.19 1.12 8.38
N GLY A 395 3.76 2.31 7.95
CA GLY A 395 2.84 3.14 8.72
C GLY A 395 1.88 3.93 7.82
N ILE A 396 0.98 4.67 8.47
CA ILE A 396 0.00 5.57 7.85
C ILE A 396 0.08 6.95 8.49
N THR A 397 -0.30 8.00 7.75
CA THR A 397 -0.43 9.34 8.33
C THR A 397 -1.75 9.47 9.10
N PRO A 398 -1.75 9.79 10.42
CA PRO A 398 -2.97 10.07 11.15
C PRO A 398 -3.66 11.38 10.72
N ARG A 399 -2.95 12.31 10.06
CA ARG A 399 -3.55 13.55 9.54
C ARG A 399 -4.66 13.25 8.54
N ARG A 400 -4.39 12.35 7.57
CA ARG A 400 -5.40 11.93 6.59
C ARG A 400 -6.31 10.82 7.11
N TRP A 401 -5.73 9.80 7.77
CA TRP A 401 -6.44 8.56 8.09
C TRP A 401 -7.09 8.52 9.48
N LEU A 402 -7.14 9.65 10.19
CA LEU A 402 -7.94 9.83 11.40
C LEU A 402 -8.53 11.25 11.44
N LEU A 403 -7.69 12.28 11.46
CA LEU A 403 -8.12 13.67 11.64
C LEU A 403 -9.01 14.17 10.49
N LEU A 404 -8.59 13.99 9.23
CA LEU A 404 -9.35 14.42 8.05
C LEU A 404 -10.57 13.53 7.79
N CYS A 405 -10.39 12.20 7.73
CA CYS A 405 -11.47 11.31 7.33
C CYS A 405 -12.50 11.02 8.44
N ASN A 406 -12.16 11.24 9.70
CA ASN A 406 -13.03 10.93 10.84
C ASN A 406 -12.94 12.01 11.93
N PRO A 407 -13.29 13.28 11.62
CA PRO A 407 -13.11 14.41 12.52
C PRO A 407 -13.83 14.21 13.85
N GLY A 408 -15.07 13.70 13.85
CA GLY A 408 -15.80 13.43 15.09
C GLY A 408 -15.12 12.44 16.04
N LEU A 409 -14.33 11.47 15.53
CA LEU A 409 -13.52 10.60 16.40
C LEU A 409 -12.26 11.34 16.88
N ALA A 410 -11.63 12.12 16.02
CA ALA A 410 -10.46 12.92 16.38
C ALA A 410 -10.80 13.96 17.47
N ASP A 411 -11.98 14.59 17.40
CA ASP A 411 -12.50 15.55 18.38
C ASP A 411 -12.72 14.88 19.74
N ILE A 412 -13.43 13.72 19.78
CA ILE A 412 -13.65 12.96 21.03
C ILE A 412 -12.31 12.53 21.66
N ILE A 413 -11.32 12.14 20.85
CA ILE A 413 -9.97 11.82 21.36
C ILE A 413 -9.30 13.09 21.90
N ALA A 414 -9.35 14.22 21.17
CA ALA A 414 -8.76 15.49 21.60
C ALA A 414 -9.39 16.02 22.90
N GLU A 415 -10.70 15.85 23.11
CA GLU A 415 -11.37 16.20 24.37
C GLU A 415 -10.83 15.45 25.58
N LYS A 416 -10.40 14.18 25.41
CA LYS A 416 -9.92 13.36 26.54
C LYS A 416 -8.42 13.47 26.77
N ILE A 417 -7.61 13.56 25.70
CA ILE A 417 -6.14 13.46 25.79
C ILE A 417 -5.36 14.61 25.12
N GLY A 418 -6.06 15.58 24.52
CA GLY A 418 -5.49 16.71 23.78
C GLY A 418 -5.05 16.37 22.34
N GLU A 419 -4.76 17.38 21.51
CA GLU A 419 -4.37 17.23 20.10
C GLU A 419 -3.00 16.55 19.86
N GLY A 420 -2.23 16.22 20.90
CA GLY A 420 -0.85 15.71 20.78
C GLY A 420 -0.70 14.43 19.94
N PHE A 421 -1.75 13.61 19.87
CA PHE A 421 -1.75 12.36 19.11
C PHE A 421 -1.58 12.54 17.58
N ILE A 422 -1.86 13.73 17.04
CA ILE A 422 -1.83 14.00 15.59
C ILE A 422 -0.40 13.94 15.03
N THR A 423 0.58 14.34 15.85
CA THR A 423 2.02 14.25 15.55
C THR A 423 2.71 13.09 16.28
N ASP A 424 2.19 12.68 17.45
CA ASP A 424 2.73 11.58 18.26
C ASP A 424 1.63 10.56 18.59
N LEU A 425 1.39 9.64 17.64
CA LEU A 425 0.29 8.67 17.73
C LEU A 425 0.41 7.70 18.91
N SER A 426 1.58 7.62 19.57
CA SER A 426 1.77 6.80 20.77
C SER A 426 0.87 7.25 21.94
N GLN A 427 0.45 8.52 21.96
CA GLN A 427 -0.42 9.07 23.00
C GLN A 427 -1.83 8.47 23.00
N LEU A 428 -2.25 7.79 21.94
CA LEU A 428 -3.51 7.03 21.95
C LEU A 428 -3.54 5.95 23.06
N LYS A 429 -2.37 5.49 23.56
CA LYS A 429 -2.31 4.57 24.72
C LYS A 429 -2.94 5.16 26.00
N LYS A 430 -3.04 6.49 26.12
CA LYS A 430 -3.78 7.16 27.21
C LYS A 430 -5.29 6.86 27.21
N LEU A 431 -5.86 6.47 26.07
CA LEU A 431 -7.28 6.09 25.97
C LEU A 431 -7.61 4.80 26.73
N LEU A 432 -6.61 4.00 27.11
CA LEU A 432 -6.78 2.81 27.94
C LEU A 432 -7.36 3.14 29.33
N GLU A 433 -7.17 4.36 29.83
CA GLU A 433 -7.78 4.83 31.10
C GLU A 433 -9.32 5.02 31.00
N PHE A 434 -9.88 4.99 29.78
CA PHE A 434 -11.29 5.27 29.50
C PHE A 434 -12.09 4.05 29.02
N ILE A 435 -11.52 2.84 29.03
CA ILE A 435 -12.19 1.62 28.52
C ILE A 435 -13.48 1.25 29.25
N ASP A 436 -13.59 1.61 30.54
CA ASP A 436 -14.79 1.39 31.36
C ASP A 436 -15.71 2.62 31.43
N ASN A 437 -15.33 3.73 30.80
CA ASN A 437 -16.08 4.99 30.85
C ASN A 437 -17.30 4.94 29.91
N GLU A 438 -18.47 4.64 30.46
CA GLU A 438 -19.73 4.50 29.71
C GLU A 438 -20.09 5.73 28.84
N THR A 439 -19.63 6.92 29.20
CA THR A 439 -19.88 8.13 28.38
C THR A 439 -18.97 8.11 27.16
N PHE A 440 -17.66 7.92 27.35
CA PHE A 440 -16.70 7.82 26.24
C PHE A 440 -17.04 6.68 25.26
N ILE A 441 -17.38 5.49 25.76
CA ILE A 441 -17.81 4.35 24.92
C ILE A 441 -19.04 4.72 24.08
N ARG A 442 -20.02 5.41 24.69
CA ARG A 442 -21.25 5.86 24.00
C ARG A 442 -20.96 6.90 22.93
N ASP A 443 -20.06 7.84 23.20
CA ASP A 443 -19.69 8.90 22.26
C ASP A 443 -18.94 8.32 21.04
N VAL A 444 -18.00 7.40 21.27
CA VAL A 444 -17.31 6.65 20.19
C VAL A 444 -18.29 5.82 19.36
N ALA A 445 -19.22 5.11 20.01
CA ALA A 445 -20.25 4.32 19.33
C ALA A 445 -21.21 5.20 18.51
N LYS A 446 -21.56 6.39 19.03
CA LYS A 446 -22.36 7.39 18.31
C LYS A 446 -21.65 7.86 17.03
N VAL A 447 -20.37 8.22 17.11
CA VAL A 447 -19.59 8.63 15.91
C VAL A 447 -19.48 7.50 14.88
N LYS A 448 -19.28 6.25 15.32
CA LYS A 448 -19.33 5.09 14.42
C LYS A 448 -20.68 5.01 13.69
N GLN A 449 -21.78 5.18 14.41
CA GLN A 449 -23.12 5.13 13.83
C GLN A 449 -23.42 6.31 12.89
N GLU A 450 -22.94 7.52 13.19
CA GLU A 450 -23.04 8.69 12.32
C GLU A 450 -22.25 8.52 11.02
N ASN A 451 -21.01 8.01 11.10
CA ASN A 451 -20.22 7.67 9.91
C ASN A 451 -20.92 6.61 9.05
N LYS A 452 -21.56 5.61 9.67
CA LYS A 452 -22.36 4.59 8.96
C LYS A 452 -23.61 5.16 8.30
N LEU A 453 -24.28 6.14 8.92
CA LEU A 453 -25.42 6.85 8.34
C LEU A 453 -24.99 7.69 7.12
N LYS A 454 -23.91 8.48 7.26
CA LYS A 454 -23.32 9.25 6.15
C LYS A 454 -22.94 8.34 4.98
N PHE A 455 -22.27 7.22 5.25
CA PHE A 455 -21.88 6.28 4.19
C PHE A 455 -23.06 5.50 3.58
N ALA A 456 -24.10 5.18 4.36
CA ALA A 456 -25.32 4.58 3.84
C ALA A 456 -26.06 5.52 2.87
N ALA A 457 -26.13 6.82 3.19
CA ALA A 457 -26.71 7.84 2.30
C ALA A 457 -25.91 7.95 0.99
N TYR A 458 -24.57 8.01 1.07
CA TYR A 458 -23.69 7.98 -0.11
C TYR A 458 -23.93 6.73 -0.99
N LEU A 459 -24.12 5.55 -0.38
CA LEU A 459 -24.42 4.31 -1.12
C LEU A 459 -25.81 4.30 -1.75
N GLU A 460 -26.84 4.82 -1.07
CA GLU A 460 -28.19 4.98 -1.63
C GLU A 460 -28.19 5.97 -2.81
N GLU A 461 -27.42 7.05 -2.72
CA GLU A 461 -27.25 8.02 -3.79
C GLU A 461 -26.47 7.45 -5.00
N HIS A 462 -25.29 6.87 -4.79
CA HIS A 462 -24.38 6.51 -5.87
C HIS A 462 -24.62 5.12 -6.45
N TYR A 463 -25.02 4.15 -5.61
CA TYR A 463 -25.21 2.75 -6.01
C TYR A 463 -26.68 2.37 -6.14
N LYS A 464 -27.61 3.23 -5.70
CA LYS A 464 -29.06 2.97 -5.64
C LYS A 464 -29.42 1.72 -4.81
N VAL A 465 -28.54 1.34 -3.87
CA VAL A 465 -28.77 0.23 -2.93
C VAL A 465 -29.04 0.78 -1.56
N LYS A 466 -30.29 0.67 -1.10
CA LYS A 466 -30.65 0.96 0.29
C LYS A 466 -30.10 -0.13 1.20
N ILE A 467 -29.37 0.28 2.24
CA ILE A 467 -28.82 -0.62 3.26
C ILE A 467 -29.32 -0.25 4.66
N ASN A 468 -29.26 -1.20 5.58
CA ASN A 468 -29.59 -0.99 6.98
C ASN A 468 -28.34 -0.43 7.73
N PRO A 469 -28.34 0.82 8.22
CA PRO A 469 -27.19 1.39 8.93
C PRO A 469 -26.94 0.75 10.32
N MET A 470 -27.89 -0.02 10.84
CA MET A 470 -27.73 -0.82 12.08
C MET A 470 -27.14 -2.21 11.80
N SER A 471 -26.93 -2.57 10.53
CA SER A 471 -26.20 -3.80 10.18
C SER A 471 -24.71 -3.65 10.45
N MET A 472 -24.03 -4.78 10.66
CA MET A 472 -22.58 -4.85 10.71
C MET A 472 -22.01 -4.58 9.31
N PHE A 473 -21.20 -3.52 9.16
CA PHE A 473 -20.49 -3.19 7.93
C PHE A 473 -19.19 -4.01 7.88
N ASP A 474 -19.18 -5.05 7.05
CA ASP A 474 -18.12 -6.04 6.86
C ASP A 474 -17.35 -5.72 5.56
N VAL A 475 -16.16 -5.14 5.69
CA VAL A 475 -15.49 -4.43 4.59
C VAL A 475 -14.19 -5.09 4.16
N GLN A 476 -14.08 -5.38 2.86
CA GLN A 476 -12.87 -5.89 2.21
C GLN A 476 -12.46 -4.99 1.02
N VAL A 477 -11.73 -3.91 1.31
CA VAL A 477 -11.25 -2.96 0.29
C VAL A 477 -9.73 -3.05 0.06
N LYS A 478 -9.34 -3.64 -1.06
CA LYS A 478 -7.95 -3.83 -1.51
C LYS A 478 -7.93 -4.33 -2.97
N ARG A 479 -6.78 -4.21 -3.67
CA ARG A 479 -6.57 -4.75 -5.03
C ARG A 479 -7.15 -6.17 -5.14
N ILE A 480 -7.87 -6.47 -6.22
CA ILE A 480 -8.44 -7.81 -6.43
C ILE A 480 -7.33 -8.74 -6.88
N HIS A 481 -7.05 -9.78 -6.10
CA HIS A 481 -5.94 -10.72 -6.33
C HIS A 481 -6.20 -12.04 -5.60
N GLU A 482 -5.82 -13.17 -6.20
CA GLU A 482 -6.08 -14.49 -5.60
C GLU A 482 -5.54 -14.66 -4.17
N TYR A 483 -4.30 -14.24 -3.87
CA TYR A 483 -3.74 -14.33 -2.50
C TYR A 483 -4.44 -13.43 -1.47
N LYS A 484 -5.16 -12.38 -1.91
CA LYS A 484 -5.98 -11.49 -1.05
C LYS A 484 -7.39 -12.06 -0.78
N ARG A 485 -7.71 -13.19 -1.42
CA ARG A 485 -8.85 -14.08 -1.14
C ARG A 485 -10.22 -13.38 -1.06
N GLN A 486 -10.51 -12.41 -1.91
CA GLN A 486 -11.90 -11.92 -2.08
C GLN A 486 -12.87 -13.06 -2.45
N LEU A 487 -12.38 -14.09 -3.15
CA LEU A 487 -13.13 -15.32 -3.44
C LEU A 487 -13.56 -16.08 -2.16
N LEU A 488 -12.75 -16.04 -1.09
CA LEU A 488 -13.09 -16.67 0.19
C LEU A 488 -14.28 -15.95 0.85
N ASN A 489 -14.26 -14.61 0.85
CA ASN A 489 -15.39 -13.79 1.32
C ASN A 489 -16.65 -13.94 0.43
N CYS A 490 -16.50 -14.23 -0.87
CA CYS A 490 -17.64 -14.63 -1.71
C CYS A 490 -18.29 -15.93 -1.21
N LEU A 491 -17.48 -16.94 -0.87
CA LEU A 491 -17.99 -18.18 -0.27
C LEU A 491 -18.63 -17.92 1.09
N HIS A 492 -18.06 -17.01 1.89
CA HIS A 492 -18.62 -16.49 3.14
C HIS A 492 -20.05 -15.96 2.95
N ALA A 493 -20.26 -15.02 2.03
CA ALA A 493 -21.56 -14.45 1.70
C ALA A 493 -22.59 -15.52 1.26
N ILE A 494 -22.21 -16.43 0.35
CA ILE A 494 -23.14 -17.44 -0.20
C ILE A 494 -23.64 -18.39 0.90
N THR A 495 -22.82 -18.78 1.89
CA THR A 495 -23.33 -19.68 2.95
C THR A 495 -24.12 -18.91 4.02
N LEU A 496 -23.85 -17.63 4.27
CA LEU A 496 -24.74 -16.79 5.08
C LEU A 496 -26.13 -16.72 4.44
N TYR A 497 -26.19 -16.42 3.14
CA TYR A 497 -27.41 -16.45 2.34
C TYR A 497 -28.16 -17.80 2.46
N ASN A 498 -27.48 -18.92 2.24
CA ASN A 498 -28.11 -20.24 2.37
C ASN A 498 -28.58 -20.55 3.80
N ARG A 499 -27.84 -20.13 4.83
CA ARG A 499 -28.25 -20.29 6.24
C ARG A 499 -29.53 -19.48 6.54
N ILE A 500 -29.65 -18.28 5.99
CA ILE A 500 -30.86 -17.44 6.10
C ILE A 500 -32.02 -18.11 5.33
N ARG A 501 -31.81 -18.54 4.08
CA ARG A 501 -32.84 -19.19 3.26
C ARG A 501 -33.34 -20.53 3.82
N CYS A 502 -32.48 -21.31 4.49
CA CYS A 502 -32.89 -22.54 5.16
C CYS A 502 -33.74 -22.30 6.43
N ASN A 503 -33.65 -21.13 7.06
CA ASN A 503 -34.51 -20.78 8.21
C ASN A 503 -34.74 -19.26 8.28
N PRO A 504 -35.65 -18.70 7.45
CA PRO A 504 -35.82 -17.24 7.35
C PRO A 504 -36.39 -16.59 8.61
N SER A 505 -37.08 -17.33 9.48
CA SER A 505 -37.62 -16.81 10.75
C SER A 505 -36.58 -16.73 11.86
N LYS A 506 -35.43 -17.42 11.74
CA LYS A 506 -34.34 -17.33 12.72
C LYS A 506 -33.79 -15.90 12.80
N SER A 507 -33.44 -15.49 14.02
CA SER A 507 -32.69 -14.26 14.25
C SER A 507 -31.25 -14.41 13.76
N PHE A 508 -30.80 -13.45 12.97
CA PHE A 508 -29.43 -13.25 12.50
C PHE A 508 -29.05 -11.81 12.79
N VAL A 509 -27.77 -11.56 13.11
CA VAL A 509 -27.23 -10.19 13.11
C VAL A 509 -27.24 -9.70 11.66
N PRO A 510 -27.91 -8.59 11.33
CA PRO A 510 -27.89 -8.03 9.99
C PRO A 510 -26.46 -7.66 9.56
N ARG A 511 -26.08 -7.97 8.32
CA ARG A 511 -24.73 -7.68 7.81
C ARG A 511 -24.77 -7.10 6.40
N THR A 512 -23.97 -6.06 6.16
CA THR A 512 -23.71 -5.51 4.83
C THR A 512 -22.27 -5.78 4.48
N ILE A 513 -22.03 -6.72 3.54
CA ILE A 513 -20.69 -7.06 3.06
C ILE A 513 -20.34 -6.13 1.91
N MET A 514 -19.20 -5.45 2.00
CA MET A 514 -18.74 -4.45 1.04
C MET A 514 -17.35 -4.84 0.54
N ILE A 515 -17.23 -5.17 -0.75
CA ILE A 515 -15.95 -5.56 -1.36
C ILE A 515 -15.59 -4.52 -2.42
N GLY A 516 -14.37 -3.97 -2.37
CA GLY A 516 -13.94 -2.93 -3.30
C GLY A 516 -12.50 -3.10 -3.74
N GLY A 517 -12.23 -2.78 -5.01
CA GLY A 517 -10.88 -2.85 -5.55
C GLY A 517 -10.84 -2.99 -7.07
N LYS A 518 -9.68 -2.66 -7.64
CA LYS A 518 -9.39 -2.80 -9.06
C LYS A 518 -8.67 -4.13 -9.33
N ALA A 519 -9.02 -4.82 -10.41
CA ALA A 519 -8.23 -5.91 -11.00
C ALA A 519 -7.27 -5.34 -12.06
N ALA A 520 -6.07 -5.90 -12.23
CA ALA A 520 -5.20 -5.45 -13.33
C ALA A 520 -5.83 -5.79 -14.71
N PRO A 521 -5.65 -4.99 -15.78
CA PRO A 521 -6.41 -5.14 -17.02
C PRO A 521 -6.24 -6.52 -17.68
N GLY A 522 -5.04 -7.09 -17.63
CA GLY A 522 -4.73 -8.43 -18.13
C GLY A 522 -5.07 -9.60 -17.18
N TYR A 523 -5.48 -9.33 -15.94
CA TYR A 523 -5.66 -10.38 -14.92
C TYR A 523 -7.09 -10.96 -14.94
N HIS A 524 -7.32 -11.86 -15.90
CA HIS A 524 -8.63 -12.48 -16.16
C HIS A 524 -9.27 -13.14 -14.91
N MET A 525 -8.50 -13.83 -14.07
CA MET A 525 -9.04 -14.45 -12.84
C MET A 525 -9.56 -13.41 -11.85
N ALA A 526 -8.83 -12.31 -11.63
CA ALA A 526 -9.29 -11.21 -10.78
C ALA A 526 -10.57 -10.55 -11.33
N LYS A 527 -10.69 -10.37 -12.66
CA LYS A 527 -11.93 -9.90 -13.31
C LYS A 527 -13.11 -10.86 -13.12
N MET A 528 -12.88 -12.18 -13.19
CA MET A 528 -13.92 -13.17 -12.87
C MET A 528 -14.38 -13.12 -11.41
N ILE A 529 -13.47 -12.83 -10.47
CA ILE A 529 -13.83 -12.63 -9.05
C ILE A 529 -14.74 -11.40 -8.90
N ILE A 530 -14.47 -10.29 -9.60
CA ILE A 530 -15.37 -9.12 -9.62
C ILE A 530 -16.78 -9.51 -10.11
N LYS A 531 -16.88 -10.20 -11.27
CA LYS A 531 -18.19 -10.65 -11.79
C LYS A 531 -18.89 -11.63 -10.84
N LEU A 532 -18.16 -12.45 -10.10
CA LEU A 532 -18.75 -13.30 -9.06
C LEU A 532 -19.35 -12.46 -7.92
N ILE A 533 -18.61 -11.47 -7.40
CA ILE A 533 -19.11 -10.59 -6.32
C ILE A 533 -20.37 -9.84 -6.75
N THR A 534 -20.38 -9.22 -7.93
CA THR A 534 -21.52 -8.45 -8.43
C THR A 534 -22.75 -9.33 -8.64
N SER A 535 -22.57 -10.54 -9.20
CA SER A 535 -23.66 -11.51 -9.39
C SER A 535 -24.21 -12.05 -8.06
N ILE A 536 -23.37 -12.21 -7.03
CA ILE A 536 -23.81 -12.55 -5.67
C ILE A 536 -24.65 -11.40 -5.08
N GLY A 537 -24.20 -10.15 -5.24
CA GLY A 537 -24.95 -8.96 -4.82
C GLY A 537 -26.33 -8.86 -5.49
N GLU A 538 -26.39 -9.06 -6.81
CA GLU A 538 -27.63 -9.05 -7.58
C GLU A 538 -28.67 -10.06 -7.05
N VAL A 539 -28.24 -11.29 -6.73
CA VAL A 539 -29.14 -12.32 -6.18
C VAL A 539 -29.53 -12.01 -4.73
N ILE A 540 -28.58 -11.67 -3.86
CA ILE A 540 -28.83 -11.50 -2.42
C ILE A 540 -29.66 -10.24 -2.15
N ASN A 541 -29.36 -9.12 -2.81
CA ASN A 541 -29.97 -7.84 -2.49
C ASN A 541 -31.45 -7.77 -2.89
N ASN A 542 -31.85 -8.57 -3.89
CA ASN A 542 -33.21 -8.66 -4.44
C ASN A 542 -34.05 -9.81 -3.84
N ASP A 543 -33.52 -10.61 -2.91
CA ASP A 543 -34.24 -11.74 -2.31
C ASP A 543 -35.16 -11.29 -1.15
N PRO A 544 -36.49 -11.38 -1.27
CA PRO A 544 -37.42 -10.96 -0.22
C PRO A 544 -37.34 -11.83 1.05
N TYR A 545 -36.83 -13.06 0.98
CA TYR A 545 -36.63 -13.91 2.16
C TYR A 545 -35.38 -13.52 2.97
N VAL A 546 -34.47 -12.75 2.37
CA VAL A 546 -33.28 -12.19 3.02
C VAL A 546 -33.57 -10.77 3.52
N GLY A 547 -34.18 -9.93 2.69
CA GLY A 547 -34.51 -8.55 3.03
C GLY A 547 -33.26 -7.76 3.46
N ASP A 548 -33.31 -7.19 4.67
CA ASP A 548 -32.21 -6.42 5.27
C ASP A 548 -31.28 -7.24 6.17
N LYS A 549 -31.43 -8.58 6.21
CA LYS A 549 -30.56 -9.46 7.02
C LYS A 549 -29.17 -9.62 6.42
N LEU A 550 -29.05 -9.57 5.09
CA LEU A 550 -27.78 -9.64 4.38
C LEU A 550 -27.86 -8.79 3.11
N LYS A 551 -26.90 -7.88 2.93
CA LYS A 551 -26.65 -7.18 1.67
C LYS A 551 -25.20 -7.42 1.23
N VAL A 552 -24.94 -7.44 -0.07
CA VAL A 552 -23.60 -7.54 -0.66
C VAL A 552 -23.44 -6.46 -1.73
N ILE A 553 -22.42 -5.61 -1.59
CA ILE A 553 -22.17 -4.47 -2.47
C ILE A 553 -20.73 -4.55 -3.00
N PHE A 554 -20.56 -4.34 -4.29
CA PHE A 554 -19.25 -4.09 -4.89
C PHE A 554 -19.03 -2.57 -4.96
N LEU A 555 -17.92 -2.09 -4.38
CA LEU A 555 -17.55 -0.67 -4.40
C LEU A 555 -16.73 -0.38 -5.66
N GLU A 556 -17.38 0.25 -6.64
CA GLU A 556 -16.82 0.69 -7.91
C GLU A 556 -15.74 1.77 -7.69
N ASN A 557 -14.70 1.74 -8.53
CA ASN A 557 -13.63 2.73 -8.62
C ASN A 557 -12.95 3.06 -7.28
N TYR A 558 -12.68 2.04 -6.47
CA TYR A 558 -12.01 2.22 -5.19
C TYR A 558 -10.69 3.03 -5.32
N ARG A 559 -10.72 4.23 -4.73
CA ARG A 559 -9.70 5.29 -4.75
C ARG A 559 -9.54 5.91 -3.36
N VAL A 560 -8.69 6.92 -3.17
CA VAL A 560 -8.40 7.46 -1.83
C VAL A 560 -9.64 8.11 -1.23
N SER A 561 -10.39 8.91 -1.98
CA SER A 561 -11.58 9.57 -1.45
C SER A 561 -12.74 8.60 -1.13
N LEU A 562 -12.84 7.46 -1.82
CA LEU A 562 -13.78 6.40 -1.41
C LEU A 562 -13.28 5.65 -0.16
N ALA A 563 -11.96 5.48 0.00
CA ALA A 563 -11.36 4.90 1.20
C ALA A 563 -11.63 5.78 2.43
N GLU A 564 -11.54 7.10 2.30
CA GLU A 564 -11.82 8.08 3.34
C GLU A 564 -13.28 8.05 3.82
N LYS A 565 -14.24 7.66 2.97
CA LYS A 565 -15.65 7.47 3.37
C LYS A 565 -15.94 6.10 3.99
N VAL A 566 -15.40 5.01 3.44
CA VAL A 566 -15.71 3.63 3.91
C VAL A 566 -14.95 3.22 5.18
N ILE A 567 -13.73 3.71 5.39
CA ILE A 567 -12.89 3.30 6.54
C ILE A 567 -13.50 3.74 7.89
N PRO A 568 -13.94 4.99 8.08
CA PRO A 568 -14.60 5.43 9.32
C PRO A 568 -15.91 4.68 9.61
N ALA A 569 -16.61 4.25 8.57
CA ALA A 569 -17.90 3.56 8.66
C ALA A 569 -17.82 2.04 8.90
N ALA A 570 -16.67 1.40 8.73
CA ALA A 570 -16.56 -0.05 8.91
C ALA A 570 -16.67 -0.48 10.38
N ASP A 571 -17.36 -1.59 10.64
CA ASP A 571 -17.34 -2.27 11.94
C ASP A 571 -16.30 -3.41 11.93
N LEU A 572 -16.21 -4.14 10.81
CA LEU A 572 -15.35 -5.30 10.63
C LEU A 572 -14.49 -5.16 9.36
N SER A 573 -13.19 -5.42 9.49
CA SER A 573 -12.16 -5.25 8.46
C SER A 573 -11.56 -6.60 8.05
N GLN A 574 -11.73 -6.96 6.77
CA GLN A 574 -11.33 -8.25 6.21
C GLN A 574 -9.87 -8.25 5.74
N GLN A 575 -8.99 -8.81 6.57
CA GLN A 575 -7.53 -8.89 6.37
C GLN A 575 -7.08 -10.33 6.13
N ILE A 576 -7.81 -10.99 5.23
CA ILE A 576 -7.81 -12.45 5.03
C ILE A 576 -6.82 -12.94 3.96
N SER A 577 -5.63 -12.38 3.84
CA SER A 577 -4.62 -12.87 2.88
C SER A 577 -4.11 -14.28 3.26
N THR A 578 -3.55 -15.05 2.32
CA THR A 578 -2.92 -16.34 2.67
C THR A 578 -1.65 -16.10 3.48
N ALA A 579 -1.49 -16.76 4.63
CA ALA A 579 -0.31 -16.54 5.49
C ALA A 579 1.01 -16.73 4.72
N GLY A 580 1.91 -15.76 4.85
CA GLY A 580 3.18 -15.70 4.12
C GLY A 580 3.08 -15.03 2.74
N THR A 581 1.98 -14.33 2.40
CA THR A 581 1.82 -13.67 1.09
C THR A 581 1.60 -12.15 1.17
N GLU A 582 1.04 -11.61 2.25
CA GLU A 582 0.94 -10.16 2.45
C GLU A 582 2.20 -9.63 3.14
N ALA A 583 2.99 -8.84 2.43
CA ALA A 583 4.23 -8.29 2.98
C ALA A 583 4.04 -7.40 4.23
N SER A 584 2.87 -6.81 4.39
CA SER A 584 2.53 -5.94 5.54
C SER A 584 1.04 -5.60 5.50
N GLY A 585 0.62 -4.84 4.49
CA GLY A 585 -0.69 -4.20 4.47
C GLY A 585 -0.72 -2.92 5.31
N THR A 586 -1.35 -1.88 4.77
CA THR A 586 -1.60 -0.59 5.47
C THR A 586 -3.08 -0.23 5.49
N GLY A 587 -3.97 -1.08 4.94
CA GLY A 587 -5.42 -0.91 5.04
C GLY A 587 -5.94 -1.29 6.42
N ASN A 588 -5.45 -2.42 6.94
CA ASN A 588 -5.65 -2.91 8.31
C ASN A 588 -5.38 -1.84 9.38
N MET A 589 -4.24 -1.15 9.31
CA MET A 589 -3.89 -0.05 10.22
C MET A 589 -4.91 1.09 10.21
N LYS A 590 -5.47 1.44 9.04
CA LYS A 590 -6.47 2.52 8.91
C LYS A 590 -7.81 2.12 9.51
N PHE A 591 -8.22 0.87 9.29
CA PHE A 591 -9.43 0.32 9.90
C PHE A 591 -9.30 0.28 11.43
N MET A 592 -8.17 -0.20 11.93
CA MET A 592 -7.86 -0.26 13.37
C MET A 592 -7.90 1.11 14.04
N VAL A 593 -7.21 2.13 13.49
CA VAL A 593 -7.20 3.49 14.07
C VAL A 593 -8.57 4.19 14.00
N ASN A 594 -9.49 3.70 13.16
CA ASN A 594 -10.88 4.15 13.08
C ASN A 594 -11.86 3.24 13.85
N GLY A 595 -11.36 2.36 14.73
CA GLY A 595 -12.18 1.52 15.61
C GLY A 595 -12.95 0.40 14.90
N ALA A 596 -12.49 -0.06 13.73
CA ALA A 596 -13.01 -1.27 13.09
C ALA A 596 -12.21 -2.49 13.54
N LEU A 597 -12.90 -3.54 14.01
CA LEU A 597 -12.27 -4.78 14.44
C LEU A 597 -11.73 -5.54 13.21
N THR A 598 -10.61 -6.25 13.36
CA THR A 598 -9.99 -6.99 12.25
C THR A 598 -10.35 -8.47 12.32
N ILE A 599 -10.83 -9.03 11.21
CA ILE A 599 -10.83 -10.47 10.95
C ILE A 599 -9.73 -10.81 9.94
N GLY A 600 -8.80 -11.68 10.29
CA GLY A 600 -7.61 -11.90 9.48
C GLY A 600 -6.81 -13.14 9.83
N THR A 601 -5.77 -13.37 9.03
CA THR A 601 -4.72 -14.35 9.27
C THR A 601 -3.55 -13.72 10.03
N MET A 602 -2.72 -14.55 10.67
CA MET A 602 -1.39 -14.15 11.13
C MET A 602 -0.45 -13.98 9.93
N ASP A 603 -0.59 -12.84 9.24
CA ASP A 603 0.14 -12.48 8.03
C ASP A 603 0.42 -10.97 8.00
N GLY A 604 1.54 -10.59 7.40
CA GLY A 604 1.99 -9.20 7.32
C GLY A 604 1.93 -8.46 8.67
N ALA A 605 1.36 -7.26 8.65
CA ALA A 605 1.23 -6.41 9.83
C ALA A 605 0.04 -6.78 10.75
N ASN A 606 -0.78 -7.79 10.41
CA ASN A 606 -1.80 -8.28 11.36
C ASN A 606 -1.14 -8.88 12.61
N VAL A 607 0.06 -9.45 12.46
CA VAL A 607 0.86 -9.98 13.59
C VAL A 607 1.21 -8.84 14.55
N GLU A 608 1.78 -7.76 14.03
CA GLU A 608 2.19 -6.57 14.81
C GLU A 608 0.97 -5.83 15.40
N MET A 609 -0.19 -5.87 14.73
CA MET A 609 -1.45 -5.37 15.28
C MET A 609 -1.98 -6.22 16.44
N ALA A 610 -1.86 -7.55 16.38
CA ALA A 610 -2.21 -8.44 17.49
C ALA A 610 -1.25 -8.27 18.68
N GLU A 611 0.04 -8.04 18.42
CA GLU A 611 1.04 -7.73 19.45
C GLU A 611 0.74 -6.41 20.19
N GLU A 612 0.38 -5.33 19.48
CA GLU A 612 0.14 -4.01 20.10
C GLU A 612 -1.26 -3.83 20.71
N ALA A 613 -2.28 -4.57 20.25
CA ALA A 613 -3.65 -4.46 20.76
C ALA A 613 -4.13 -5.64 21.63
N GLY A 614 -3.36 -6.72 21.74
CA GLY A 614 -3.81 -7.98 22.31
C GLY A 614 -4.53 -8.86 21.29
N GLU A 615 -4.22 -10.15 21.27
CA GLU A 615 -4.82 -11.13 20.34
C GLU A 615 -6.32 -11.29 20.62
N GLU A 616 -6.78 -11.02 21.84
CA GLU A 616 -8.19 -11.04 22.26
C GLU A 616 -9.06 -9.94 21.62
N ASN A 617 -8.44 -8.87 21.13
CA ASN A 617 -9.11 -7.75 20.45
C ASN A 617 -9.11 -7.88 18.92
N LEU A 618 -8.56 -8.99 18.38
CA LEU A 618 -8.57 -9.32 16.96
C LEU A 618 -9.22 -10.69 16.73
N PHE A 619 -9.89 -10.84 15.59
CA PHE A 619 -10.39 -12.12 15.12
C PHE A 619 -9.31 -12.76 14.24
N ILE A 620 -8.44 -13.58 14.83
CA ILE A 620 -7.37 -14.31 14.13
C ILE A 620 -7.76 -15.75 13.79
N PHE A 621 -7.75 -16.13 12.49
CA PHE A 621 -7.98 -17.51 12.04
C PHE A 621 -6.94 -18.01 11.04
N GLY A 622 -6.95 -19.32 10.82
CA GLY A 622 -6.34 -19.97 9.68
C GLY A 622 -5.13 -20.80 10.04
N MET A 623 -4.28 -21.00 9.05
CA MET A 623 -2.98 -21.67 9.20
C MET A 623 -1.93 -20.58 9.37
N ARG A 624 -0.89 -20.83 10.17
CA ARG A 624 0.30 -19.95 10.24
C ARG A 624 1.22 -20.23 9.04
N VAL A 625 2.30 -19.47 8.89
CA VAL A 625 3.20 -19.59 7.72
C VAL A 625 3.83 -20.98 7.68
N GLU A 626 4.24 -21.49 8.83
CA GLU A 626 4.90 -22.79 9.02
C GLU A 626 3.97 -23.95 8.62
N ASP A 627 2.68 -23.83 8.92
CA ASP A 627 1.64 -24.80 8.55
C ASP A 627 1.43 -24.84 7.03
N VAL A 628 1.43 -23.68 6.36
CA VAL A 628 1.32 -23.56 4.89
C VAL A 628 2.53 -24.23 4.23
N GLU A 629 3.75 -23.86 4.64
CA GLU A 629 4.97 -24.48 4.11
C GLU A 629 5.04 -26.00 4.39
N ALA A 630 4.57 -26.44 5.57
CA ALA A 630 4.52 -27.85 5.90
C ALA A 630 3.47 -28.62 5.07
N LEU A 631 2.41 -27.96 4.61
CA LEU A 631 1.41 -28.54 3.71
C LEU A 631 1.95 -28.65 2.28
N ASP A 632 2.60 -27.61 1.79
CA ASP A 632 3.16 -27.54 0.44
C ASP A 632 4.31 -28.55 0.26
N ARG A 633 5.23 -28.64 1.24
CA ARG A 633 6.31 -29.66 1.26
C ARG A 633 5.79 -31.09 1.24
N LYS A 634 4.59 -31.36 1.77
CA LYS A 634 3.98 -32.70 1.76
C LYS A 634 3.31 -33.03 0.41
N GLY A 635 3.27 -32.10 -0.55
CA GLY A 635 2.52 -32.24 -1.80
C GLY A 635 1.02 -32.46 -1.58
N LEU A 636 0.52 -32.18 -0.37
CA LEU A 636 -0.80 -32.60 0.10
C LEU A 636 -1.90 -31.64 -0.37
N VAL A 637 -2.01 -31.45 -1.68
CA VAL A 637 -3.21 -30.96 -2.36
C VAL A 637 -4.27 -32.08 -2.32
N ASN A 638 -4.70 -32.41 -1.09
CA ASN A 638 -5.54 -33.56 -0.79
C ASN A 638 -6.89 -33.43 -1.51
N THR A 639 -7.08 -34.27 -2.53
CA THR A 639 -8.28 -34.33 -3.37
C THR A 639 -9.55 -34.59 -2.57
N ARG A 640 -9.50 -35.25 -1.40
CA ARG A 640 -10.67 -35.40 -0.51
C ARG A 640 -11.07 -34.12 0.20
N ALA A 641 -10.13 -33.30 0.67
CA ALA A 641 -10.45 -31.99 1.24
C ALA A 641 -11.00 -31.05 0.17
N CYS A 642 -10.44 -31.12 -1.06
CA CYS A 642 -10.97 -30.41 -2.22
C CYS A 642 -12.36 -30.93 -2.63
N GLN A 643 -12.64 -32.24 -2.52
CA GLN A 643 -13.98 -32.81 -2.74
C GLN A 643 -14.99 -32.41 -1.65
N MET A 644 -14.61 -32.31 -0.37
CA MET A 644 -15.50 -31.83 0.69
C MET A 644 -15.74 -30.32 0.59
N GLY A 645 -14.71 -29.52 0.29
CA GLY A 645 -14.85 -28.11 -0.05
C GLY A 645 -15.72 -27.91 -1.30
N SER A 646 -15.49 -28.69 -2.36
CA SER A 646 -16.32 -28.70 -3.57
C SER A 646 -17.74 -29.19 -3.29
N ALA A 647 -17.96 -30.12 -2.35
CA ALA A 647 -19.29 -30.51 -1.91
C ALA A 647 -19.99 -29.40 -1.12
N LEU A 648 -19.26 -28.63 -0.28
CA LEU A 648 -19.78 -27.46 0.43
C LEU A 648 -20.07 -26.30 -0.52
N VAL A 649 -19.18 -26.02 -1.48
CA VAL A 649 -19.36 -25.02 -2.54
C VAL A 649 -20.48 -25.44 -3.51
N ALA A 650 -20.58 -26.72 -3.86
CA ALA A 650 -21.69 -27.24 -4.66
C ALA A 650 -23.01 -27.20 -3.87
N ARG A 651 -23.03 -27.49 -2.57
CA ARG A 651 -24.22 -27.30 -1.74
C ARG A 651 -24.58 -25.80 -1.71
N ALA A 652 -23.60 -24.92 -1.51
CA ALA A 652 -23.80 -23.48 -1.49
C ALA A 652 -24.26 -22.89 -2.84
N MET A 653 -23.83 -23.46 -3.97
CA MET A 653 -24.22 -23.03 -5.34
C MET A 653 -25.43 -23.77 -5.92
N PHE A 654 -25.86 -24.90 -5.34
CA PHE A 654 -26.92 -25.76 -5.89
C PHE A 654 -27.99 -26.21 -4.88
N SER A 655 -27.99 -25.72 -3.62
CA SER A 655 -29.08 -26.00 -2.66
C SER A 655 -30.31 -25.09 -2.87
N GLY A 656 -30.98 -25.27 -4.00
CA GLY A 656 -32.25 -24.64 -4.34
C GLY A 656 -32.84 -25.31 -5.57
N ARG A 657 -34.17 -25.37 -5.71
CA ARG A 657 -34.80 -25.84 -6.95
C ARG A 657 -34.57 -24.86 -8.10
N ASP A 658 -34.31 -23.60 -7.77
CA ASP A 658 -33.87 -22.57 -8.71
C ASP A 658 -32.35 -22.60 -8.84
N THR A 659 -31.87 -22.94 -10.03
CA THR A 659 -30.44 -23.08 -10.33
C THR A 659 -29.74 -21.71 -10.28
N PHE A 660 -28.98 -21.48 -9.20
CA PHE A 660 -28.28 -20.23 -8.82
C PHE A 660 -27.44 -19.54 -9.93
N LEU A 661 -27.14 -20.23 -11.03
CA LEU A 661 -26.09 -19.86 -11.98
C LEU A 661 -26.36 -20.24 -13.46
N SER A 662 -27.49 -20.86 -13.80
CA SER A 662 -27.69 -21.50 -15.12
C SER A 662 -27.82 -20.54 -16.32
N GLY A 663 -28.22 -19.28 -16.09
CA GLY A 663 -28.54 -18.33 -17.16
C GLY A 663 -27.33 -17.68 -17.86
N GLN A 664 -26.36 -17.14 -17.10
CA GLN A 664 -25.34 -16.23 -17.66
C GLN A 664 -23.90 -16.76 -17.65
N LEU A 665 -23.44 -17.45 -16.60
CA LEU A 665 -22.06 -17.97 -16.55
C LEU A 665 -21.91 -19.41 -17.09
N TRP A 666 -22.98 -20.19 -17.15
CA TRP A 666 -22.91 -21.66 -17.16
C TRP A 666 -23.53 -22.37 -18.37
N SER A 667 -23.45 -21.75 -19.56
CA SER A 667 -23.67 -22.46 -20.82
C SER A 667 -22.73 -23.66 -20.98
N ARG A 668 -23.24 -24.80 -21.47
CA ARG A 668 -22.47 -26.03 -21.74
C ARG A 668 -21.22 -25.82 -22.61
N LYS A 669 -21.11 -24.70 -23.34
CA LYS A 669 -19.95 -24.33 -24.17
C LYS A 669 -18.72 -23.78 -23.41
N LYS A 670 -18.77 -23.53 -22.09
CA LYS A 670 -17.64 -22.95 -21.31
C LYS A 670 -17.01 -23.92 -20.28
N GLN A 671 -16.69 -25.16 -20.66
CA GLN A 671 -16.07 -26.14 -19.75
C GLN A 671 -14.69 -25.71 -19.18
N GLY A 672 -13.91 -24.89 -19.92
CA GLY A 672 -12.61 -24.40 -19.45
C GLY A 672 -12.67 -23.57 -18.15
N ALA A 673 -13.77 -22.84 -17.93
CA ALA A 673 -13.95 -22.03 -16.71
C ALA A 673 -14.05 -22.90 -15.45
N ARG A 674 -14.62 -24.11 -15.53
CA ARG A 674 -14.60 -25.09 -14.41
C ARG A 674 -13.18 -25.48 -14.03
N GLY A 675 -12.36 -25.79 -15.04
CA GLY A 675 -10.97 -26.19 -14.83
C GLY A 675 -10.19 -25.06 -14.15
N SER A 676 -10.28 -23.84 -14.70
CA SER A 676 -9.53 -22.67 -14.22
C SER A 676 -9.95 -22.23 -12.81
N LEU A 677 -11.26 -22.15 -12.50
CA LEU A 677 -11.71 -21.79 -11.14
C LEU A 677 -11.31 -22.87 -10.11
N CYS A 678 -11.43 -24.15 -10.46
CA CYS A 678 -10.94 -25.27 -9.65
C CYS A 678 -9.41 -25.44 -9.67
N LEU A 679 -8.65 -24.62 -10.40
CA LEU A 679 -7.18 -24.54 -10.38
C LEU A 679 -6.71 -23.36 -9.52
N GLY A 680 -7.32 -22.17 -9.66
CA GLY A 680 -7.07 -21.03 -8.76
C GLY A 680 -7.43 -21.35 -7.30
N LEU A 681 -8.47 -22.16 -7.07
CA LEU A 681 -8.80 -22.74 -5.75
C LEU A 681 -7.68 -23.63 -5.15
N ARG A 682 -6.66 -24.04 -5.92
CA ARG A 682 -5.54 -24.88 -5.44
C ARG A 682 -4.33 -24.08 -5.00
N GLY A 683 -4.04 -22.95 -5.66
CA GLY A 683 -2.80 -22.18 -5.43
C GLY A 683 -2.74 -21.43 -4.09
N PHE A 684 -3.87 -21.21 -3.43
CA PHE A 684 -3.97 -20.37 -2.23
C PHE A 684 -4.82 -20.98 -1.09
N SER A 685 -4.81 -22.32 -0.96
CA SER A 685 -5.35 -23.06 0.20
C SER A 685 -6.86 -22.87 0.52
N LEU A 686 -7.62 -22.22 -0.37
CA LEU A 686 -9.02 -21.80 -0.14
C LEU A 686 -9.95 -22.87 0.47
N PRO A 687 -9.97 -24.15 0.01
CA PRO A 687 -10.95 -25.12 0.48
C PRO A 687 -10.87 -25.48 1.98
N ARG A 688 -9.78 -25.12 2.69
CA ARG A 688 -9.56 -25.54 4.10
C ARG A 688 -9.72 -24.44 5.14
N HIS A 689 -9.51 -23.17 4.78
CA HIS A 689 -9.71 -22.07 5.72
C HIS A 689 -11.19 -21.76 5.99
N THR A 690 -12.07 -22.14 5.06
CA THR A 690 -13.52 -21.91 5.18
C THR A 690 -14.05 -22.34 6.55
N GLY A 691 -13.72 -23.55 7.02
CA GLY A 691 -14.14 -24.08 8.33
C GLY A 691 -13.90 -23.13 9.49
N CYS A 692 -12.64 -22.72 9.70
CA CYS A 692 -12.25 -21.86 10.82
C CYS A 692 -12.86 -20.45 10.71
N GLU A 693 -12.96 -19.89 9.50
CA GLU A 693 -13.61 -18.61 9.26
C GLU A 693 -15.10 -18.64 9.62
N TRP A 694 -15.81 -19.74 9.31
CA TRP A 694 -17.22 -19.91 9.66
C TRP A 694 -17.47 -19.90 11.16
N ASP A 695 -16.56 -20.49 11.93
CA ASP A 695 -16.69 -20.63 13.37
C ASP A 695 -16.28 -19.35 14.10
N MET A 696 -15.29 -18.62 13.60
CA MET A 696 -15.02 -17.27 14.10
C MET A 696 -16.06 -16.23 13.68
N ALA A 697 -16.64 -16.32 12.48
CA ALA A 697 -17.80 -15.50 12.11
C ALA A 697 -19.03 -15.77 13.02
N ARG A 698 -19.08 -16.92 13.70
CA ARG A 698 -20.03 -17.19 14.81
C ARG A 698 -19.54 -16.63 16.15
N GLY A 699 -18.24 -16.65 16.43
CA GLY A 699 -17.61 -16.01 17.60
C GLY A 699 -17.88 -14.50 17.66
N ILE A 700 -17.60 -13.77 16.57
CA ILE A 700 -17.90 -12.34 16.39
C ILE A 700 -19.37 -12.03 16.75
N ARG A 701 -20.29 -12.91 16.36
CA ARG A 701 -21.71 -12.76 16.64
C ARG A 701 -22.03 -12.88 18.14
N HIS A 702 -21.44 -13.87 18.83
CA HIS A 702 -21.80 -14.20 20.20
C HIS A 702 -21.08 -13.34 21.25
N CYS A 703 -19.79 -13.03 21.05
CA CYS A 703 -19.03 -12.24 22.01
C CYS A 703 -19.31 -10.74 21.83
N CYS A 704 -19.14 -10.17 20.63
CA CYS A 704 -18.94 -8.71 20.51
C CYS A 704 -20.14 -7.90 19.98
N TRP A 705 -21.11 -8.53 19.30
CA TRP A 705 -22.25 -7.78 18.70
C TRP A 705 -23.60 -7.98 19.41
N SER A 706 -23.81 -9.11 20.10
CA SER A 706 -24.95 -9.27 21.01
C SER A 706 -24.75 -8.64 22.38
N GLU A 707 -23.49 -8.41 22.78
CA GLU A 707 -23.11 -7.80 24.06
C GLU A 707 -22.22 -6.58 23.81
N PRO A 708 -22.77 -5.34 23.81
CA PRO A 708 -22.03 -4.11 23.48
C PRO A 708 -20.89 -3.72 24.43
N ARG A 709 -20.52 -4.59 25.38
CA ARG A 709 -19.60 -4.34 26.49
C ARG A 709 -18.60 -5.49 26.72
N ALA A 710 -18.52 -6.45 25.80
CA ALA A 710 -17.70 -7.65 25.98
C ALA A 710 -16.20 -7.36 25.83
N GLY A 711 -15.50 -7.24 26.95
CA GLY A 711 -14.13 -7.72 27.03
C GLY A 711 -14.12 -9.25 27.05
N CYS A 712 -13.16 -9.88 26.39
CA CYS A 712 -12.98 -11.33 26.39
C CYS A 712 -12.39 -11.81 27.75
N SER A 713 -13.20 -11.76 28.81
CA SER A 713 -12.84 -12.34 30.12
C SER A 713 -13.26 -13.81 30.21
N ASP A 714 -12.29 -14.70 30.45
CA ASP A 714 -12.52 -16.14 30.67
C ASP A 714 -13.60 -16.43 31.71
N GLY A 715 -14.48 -17.41 31.44
CA GLY A 715 -15.57 -17.69 32.38
C GLY A 715 -16.52 -18.86 32.10
N HIS A 716 -16.20 -19.84 31.26
CA HIS A 716 -17.05 -21.05 31.10
C HIS A 716 -16.25 -22.35 31.17
N SER A 717 -16.30 -22.99 32.34
CA SER A 717 -15.76 -24.34 32.59
C SER A 717 -16.52 -25.40 31.75
N PRO A 718 -15.83 -26.33 31.08
CA PRO A 718 -16.49 -27.33 30.23
C PRO A 718 -17.14 -28.45 31.06
N GLY A 719 -18.42 -28.29 31.37
CA GLY A 719 -19.26 -29.34 31.97
C GLY A 719 -19.60 -30.46 30.99
N SER A 720 -19.00 -31.62 31.20
CA SER A 720 -19.40 -32.98 30.74
C SER A 720 -20.53 -33.10 29.69
N THR A 721 -20.19 -33.58 28.48
CA THR A 721 -20.70 -34.86 27.94
C THR A 721 -20.08 -35.14 26.56
N ALA A 722 -19.43 -36.30 26.40
CA ALA A 722 -18.95 -36.80 25.11
C ALA A 722 -19.24 -38.32 25.03
N PRO A 723 -19.78 -38.84 23.91
CA PRO A 723 -19.86 -40.28 23.65
C PRO A 723 -18.65 -40.79 22.85
N HIS A 724 -18.23 -42.02 23.12
CA HIS A 724 -16.99 -42.66 22.65
C HIS A 724 -16.97 -43.13 21.18
N ALA A 725 -15.78 -43.06 20.56
CA ALA A 725 -15.10 -44.11 19.77
C ALA A 725 -13.71 -43.58 19.33
N GLY A 726 -12.61 -44.31 19.19
CA GLY A 726 -12.26 -45.72 19.43
C GLY A 726 -10.72 -45.87 19.26
N ALA A 727 -10.10 -46.92 19.81
CA ALA A 727 -8.67 -46.93 20.15
C ALA A 727 -7.66 -47.43 19.05
N VAL A 728 -6.43 -46.88 19.09
CA VAL A 728 -5.09 -47.59 19.08
C VAL A 728 -4.59 -48.18 17.71
N PRO A 729 -3.26 -48.40 17.45
CA PRO A 729 -2.05 -48.34 18.33
C PRO A 729 -0.84 -47.47 17.87
N HIS A 730 0.08 -47.23 18.83
CA HIS A 730 1.52 -46.96 18.63
C HIS A 730 2.36 -48.23 18.91
N PRO A 731 3.60 -48.37 18.36
CA PRO A 731 4.57 -49.37 18.80
C PRO A 731 5.67 -48.83 19.75
N CYS A 732 5.83 -49.53 20.88
CA CYS A 732 7.04 -49.84 21.68
C CYS A 732 8.21 -48.83 21.89
N LEU A 733 8.31 -48.36 23.15
CA LEU A 733 9.40 -48.52 24.17
C LEU A 733 10.66 -49.36 23.81
N PRO A 734 11.84 -49.24 24.50
CA PRO A 734 12.02 -48.95 25.96
C PRO A 734 13.19 -47.97 26.30
N SER A 735 13.67 -47.68 27.53
CA SER A 735 13.38 -48.03 28.94
C SER A 735 14.03 -47.02 29.91
N LEU A 736 13.42 -46.76 31.07
CA LEU A 736 14.05 -46.18 32.29
C LEU A 736 14.82 -47.28 33.08
N PRO A 737 15.71 -46.93 34.03
CA PRO A 737 15.30 -46.89 35.46
C PRO A 737 15.98 -45.75 36.29
N GLN A 738 15.25 -45.00 37.14
CA GLN A 738 15.18 -45.12 38.63
C GLN A 738 16.39 -44.53 39.40
N THR A 739 16.32 -43.95 40.62
CA THR A 739 15.25 -43.84 41.65
C THR A 739 15.59 -42.78 42.72
N GLN A 740 14.57 -42.23 43.41
CA GLN A 740 14.53 -41.75 44.82
C GLN A 740 15.52 -40.63 45.28
N GLY A 741 15.16 -39.68 46.16
CA GLY A 741 13.88 -39.35 46.80
C GLY A 741 14.09 -38.56 48.12
N GLY A 742 13.09 -37.77 48.59
CA GLY A 742 12.97 -37.39 50.02
C GLY A 742 13.19 -35.93 50.45
N ALA A 743 12.09 -35.15 50.45
CA ALA A 743 11.57 -34.29 51.53
C ALA A 743 12.34 -33.09 52.17
N ALA A 744 11.50 -32.13 52.60
CA ALA A 744 11.65 -31.14 53.70
C ALA A 744 11.94 -29.65 53.39
N VAL A 745 11.14 -28.81 54.07
CA VAL A 745 11.10 -27.32 54.22
C VAL A 745 11.69 -27.03 55.65
N PRO A 746 12.01 -25.81 56.17
CA PRO A 746 11.44 -24.49 55.83
C PRO A 746 12.30 -23.18 56.03
N GLU A 747 11.63 -22.04 55.78
CA GLU A 747 11.64 -20.77 56.56
C GLU A 747 12.76 -19.68 56.52
N ALA A 748 12.31 -18.45 56.12
CA ALA A 748 12.20 -17.23 56.97
C ALA A 748 13.09 -15.97 56.74
N VAL A 749 12.55 -14.82 57.22
CA VAL A 749 13.14 -13.46 57.49
C VAL A 749 13.33 -12.57 56.23
N SER A 750 12.48 -11.58 55.88
CA SER A 750 12.06 -10.29 56.51
C SER A 750 13.18 -9.22 56.56
N ALA A 751 13.00 -7.88 56.61
CA ALA A 751 12.00 -6.85 56.26
C ALA A 751 12.58 -5.50 56.80
N GLY A 752 12.24 -4.30 56.26
CA GLY A 752 12.80 -3.03 56.80
C GLY A 752 12.19 -1.69 56.30
N THR A 753 12.19 -0.66 57.16
CA THR A 753 11.52 0.67 57.03
C THR A 753 12.47 1.85 57.40
N GLY A 754 12.17 3.15 57.18
CA GLY A 754 11.05 3.85 56.50
C GLY A 754 10.98 5.36 56.85
N THR A 755 9.90 6.03 56.39
CA THR A 755 9.25 7.28 56.94
C THR A 755 10.01 8.64 57.06
N THR A 756 9.64 9.61 56.18
CA THR A 756 9.09 11.01 56.41
C THR A 756 9.63 11.99 57.50
N PRO A 757 9.21 13.30 57.60
CA PRO A 757 8.46 14.25 56.71
C PRO A 757 9.07 15.70 56.61
N GLY A 758 8.41 16.65 55.91
CA GLY A 758 8.63 18.12 56.06
C GLY A 758 7.83 19.02 55.08
N SER A 759 7.29 20.16 55.52
CA SER A 759 6.24 20.98 54.82
C SER A 759 6.56 22.48 54.66
N THR A 760 5.87 23.23 53.78
CA THR A 760 5.43 24.66 53.95
C THR A 760 4.50 25.18 52.81
N MET A 761 4.00 26.44 52.90
CA MET A 761 2.71 26.94 52.36
C MET A 761 2.77 28.20 51.43
N SER A 762 1.66 28.44 50.68
CA SER A 762 1.12 29.75 50.21
C SER A 762 1.85 30.48 49.05
N ALA A 763 1.29 31.41 48.24
CA ALA A 763 -0.03 32.10 48.17
C ALA A 763 -0.35 32.60 46.72
N CYS A 764 -1.54 33.21 46.50
CA CYS A 764 -1.95 33.98 45.30
C CYS A 764 -2.23 35.45 45.72
N PRO A 765 -2.22 36.53 44.87
CA PRO A 765 -3.43 36.89 44.07
C PRO A 765 -3.31 37.85 42.83
N SER A 766 -4.46 38.03 42.12
CA SER A 766 -5.06 39.26 41.53
C SER A 766 -4.55 40.02 40.27
N CYS A 767 -5.41 40.01 39.23
CA CYS A 767 -6.01 41.11 38.41
C CYS A 767 -5.34 42.49 38.14
N ALA A 768 -5.34 42.96 36.86
CA ALA A 768 -5.94 44.25 36.41
C ALA A 768 -5.85 44.55 34.87
N ARG A 769 -6.94 45.09 34.30
CA ARG A 769 -7.02 46.04 33.13
C ARG A 769 -7.43 47.44 33.72
N PRO A 770 -7.42 48.64 33.05
CA PRO A 770 -7.81 48.88 31.64
C PRO A 770 -7.24 50.16 30.90
N SER A 771 -7.71 50.40 29.65
CA SER A 771 -7.95 51.74 29.01
C SER A 771 -6.74 52.64 28.62
N THR A 772 -6.75 53.62 27.68
CA THR A 772 -7.77 54.24 26.80
C THR A 772 -7.14 55.06 25.63
N ARG A 773 -7.94 55.35 24.57
CA ARG A 773 -8.01 56.58 23.71
C ARG A 773 -6.98 56.92 22.59
N SER A 774 -7.56 57.08 21.39
CA SER A 774 -7.18 57.91 20.21
C SER A 774 -7.44 59.43 20.48
N PRO A 775 -7.41 60.43 19.53
CA PRO A 775 -7.41 60.38 18.03
C PRO A 775 -6.58 61.47 17.27
N ALA A 776 -6.75 61.51 15.93
CA ALA A 776 -6.68 62.69 15.01
C ALA A 776 -5.30 63.37 14.71
N ALA A 777 -5.02 63.99 13.55
CA ALA A 777 -5.67 63.99 12.21
C ALA A 777 -4.75 64.69 11.15
N SER A 778 -5.23 64.74 9.90
CA SER A 778 -4.87 65.65 8.77
C SER A 778 -3.83 65.22 7.71
N SER A 779 -4.39 65.07 6.50
CA SER A 779 -3.83 64.96 5.13
C SER A 779 -3.43 66.34 4.57
N PRO A 780 -3.23 66.58 3.24
CA PRO A 780 -3.10 65.69 2.07
C PRO A 780 -1.94 66.04 1.08
N LEU A 781 -1.75 65.21 0.03
CA LEU A 781 -1.69 65.58 -1.42
C LEU A 781 -1.02 64.46 -2.25
N GLY A 782 -1.54 64.13 -3.45
CA GLY A 782 -0.82 63.33 -4.46
C GLY A 782 -1.45 62.00 -4.94
N THR A 783 -2.63 62.06 -5.57
CA THR A 783 -3.19 61.02 -6.47
C THR A 783 -2.73 61.24 -7.93
N PRO A 784 -2.96 60.33 -8.92
CA PRO A 784 -3.55 58.97 -8.89
C PRO A 784 -2.78 57.90 -9.73
N ALA A 785 -3.45 56.74 -9.96
CA ALA A 785 -3.17 55.59 -10.84
C ALA A 785 -2.42 54.42 -10.17
N ALA A 786 -3.01 53.26 -9.85
CA ALA A 786 -3.85 52.34 -10.66
C ALA A 786 -3.03 51.69 -11.81
N SER A 787 -3.01 50.37 -12.02
CA SER A 787 -3.87 49.29 -11.50
C SER A 787 -3.36 47.88 -11.85
N ARG A 788 -3.75 46.85 -11.05
CA ARG A 788 -3.98 45.43 -11.45
C ARG A 788 -2.74 44.64 -11.93
N MET A 789 -2.70 43.30 -11.94
CA MET A 789 -3.52 42.17 -11.42
C MET A 789 -2.50 41.05 -11.12
N TRP A 790 -2.51 40.39 -9.95
CA TRP A 790 -3.19 39.11 -9.71
C TRP A 790 -3.06 38.11 -10.87
#